data_AF-A0A7G5LPQ5-F1
#
_entry.id   AF-A0A7G5LPQ5-F1
#
_cell.length_a   1.000
_cell.length_b   1.000
_cell.length_c   1.000
_cell.angle_alpha   90.00
_cell.angle_beta   90.00
_cell.angle_gamma   90.00
#
_symmetry.space_group_name_H-M   'P 1'
#
loop_
_entity.id
_entity.type
_entity.pdbx_description
1 polymer ?
#
loop_
_entity_poly.entity_id
_entity_poly.type
_entity_poly.pdbx_seq_one_letter_code
_entity_poly.pdbx_strand_id
1 'polypeptide(L)'
;MNHSPFRVFIILFVAIAGILMAAPNFLPKNVQDALPDWLPKPGLVLGLDLQGGSHLLLEVDRKGIVDQRLSDVRRDARNVLANQNGIGNLITTDADRNAIFIELTDPTQKAQAETAIRGLQNTLSNALIGGVGVDEMAFGETPDGRLSITLTPDGITQRMSSLVAQSMEVIRSRIDEIGTTEPTIQRQGDTRVMVQVPGFGDSTRLKNLISQTARLTFHMVYPGLSADQAEVQGLPAGTMILPSQDGGRELLYEDVALGGESLVDAQPSYDQQRGIPVVSFKFDTRGAISFGEITSKAVGQRFAIVLDNQVITAPVIQQPITGGQGQISGTFTTATANDLAVLLRAGALPASLNVIEERTVDASLGADSIQAGFTAGLVAAVLVLAFMVIAYGIWGVFANVSLILNIILIFAALSTLGATLTLPGIAGIVLTIGMAVDANVLIYERMREEQRAGKTPIQAINAGFSRAWGTIIDSHLTQLVAAVVLYFMGSGPIQGFAVTLGLGIITSLFTSYTVTSYQVGLWFKLRRPKTLKIQHFRFIPDGTTIPFMKISKYVIAFSIIMTGVSIGSAVFKGFNLGIDFVGGTAIEIQHVGGPADVGRVRELTSDLGLGEIQVQGFGTPQDVLVRVQAQEGGQSADQIAVAKVTEVLAAENYEVRRTEAVSGTVSGELAWTGTIAVIIALACILIYIWFRFEWQFAMAAVTTTSHDLIMTIGLFSLTGLEFNLSSIAAVLTLVGLSLNETVVVSDRIRENLTKYRKMPLPELIDLSINQTIVRTSLTQFTLLLALIPLVLFGGESLRSFVIAMTFGSIVGMYSSVIVNGPILINFGLKQKTDEQLAAEDAEKKRNADGAAV
;
A
#
# COMPACT_ATOMS: atom_id res chain seq x y z
N MET A 1 -6.63 13.67 -43.31
CA MET A 1 -5.87 13.94 -42.08
C MET A 1 -5.20 15.31 -42.15
N ASN A 2 -5.96 16.38 -41.87
CA ASN A 2 -5.36 17.68 -41.58
C ASN A 2 -5.36 17.82 -40.06
N HIS A 3 -4.25 17.46 -39.41
CA HIS A 3 -4.05 17.81 -38.02
C HIS A 3 -3.95 19.33 -37.94
N SER A 4 -4.69 19.96 -37.02
CA SER A 4 -4.49 21.38 -36.76
C SER A 4 -3.05 21.60 -36.26
N PRO A 5 -2.41 22.73 -36.60
CA PRO A 5 -1.08 23.07 -36.08
C PRO A 5 -1.00 22.95 -34.56
N PHE A 6 -2.09 23.31 -33.88
CA PHE A 6 -2.24 23.20 -32.44
C PHE A 6 -2.15 21.75 -31.91
N ARG A 7 -2.80 20.78 -32.57
CA ARG A 7 -2.68 19.36 -32.18
C ARG A 7 -1.26 18.83 -32.36
N VAL A 8 -0.58 19.22 -33.44
CA VAL A 8 0.82 18.83 -33.68
C VAL A 8 1.73 19.43 -32.62
N PHE A 9 1.52 20.69 -32.26
CA PHE A 9 2.24 21.35 -31.18
C PHE A 9 2.08 20.60 -29.85
N ILE A 10 0.85 20.24 -29.46
CA ILE A 10 0.61 19.47 -28.23
C ILE A 10 1.37 18.14 -28.24
N ILE A 11 1.32 17.39 -29.35
CA ILE A 11 2.02 16.10 -29.46
C ILE A 11 3.52 16.26 -29.27
N LEU A 12 4.12 17.23 -29.98
CA LEU A 12 5.56 17.49 -29.88
C LEU A 12 5.94 18.03 -28.51
N PHE A 13 5.13 18.91 -27.93
CA PHE A 13 5.35 19.45 -26.59
C PHE A 13 5.34 18.35 -25.54
N VAL A 14 4.30 17.50 -25.51
CA VAL A 14 4.20 16.39 -24.56
C VAL A 14 5.35 15.39 -24.77
N ALA A 15 5.71 15.08 -26.01
CA ALA A 15 6.82 14.17 -26.28
C ALA A 15 8.17 14.74 -25.81
N ILE A 16 8.46 16.01 -26.12
CA ILE A 16 9.71 16.67 -25.72
C ILE A 16 9.75 16.87 -24.21
N ALA A 17 8.67 17.35 -23.59
CA ALA A 17 8.58 17.50 -22.14
C ALA A 17 8.74 16.16 -21.44
N GLY A 18 8.11 15.09 -21.94
CA GLY A 18 8.28 13.74 -21.45
C GLY A 18 9.74 13.26 -21.51
N ILE A 19 10.42 13.46 -22.64
CA ILE A 19 11.84 13.10 -22.77
C ILE A 19 12.70 13.91 -21.80
N LEU A 20 12.48 15.23 -21.68
CA LEU A 20 13.25 16.10 -20.78
C LEU A 20 13.04 15.74 -19.32
N MET A 21 11.80 15.41 -18.91
CA MET A 21 11.46 15.01 -17.55
C MET A 21 11.93 13.59 -17.22
N ALA A 22 12.00 12.69 -18.21
CA ALA A 22 12.51 11.34 -18.01
C ALA A 22 14.05 11.25 -18.06
N ALA A 23 14.72 12.16 -18.76
CA ALA A 23 16.17 12.13 -19.01
C ALA A 23 17.04 12.03 -17.73
N PRO A 24 16.76 12.75 -16.63
CA PRO A 24 17.54 12.65 -15.40
C PRO A 24 17.66 11.21 -14.90
N ASN A 25 16.61 10.39 -15.05
CA ASN A 25 16.58 8.99 -14.58
C ASN A 25 17.61 8.07 -15.26
N PHE A 26 18.13 8.45 -16.44
CA PHE A 26 19.11 7.66 -17.20
C PHE A 26 20.53 8.24 -17.14
N LEU A 27 20.71 9.37 -16.45
CA LEU A 27 22.02 10.01 -16.30
C LEU A 27 22.67 9.56 -14.99
N PRO A 28 24.00 9.37 -14.94
CA PRO A 28 24.71 9.11 -13.69
C PRO A 28 24.66 10.35 -12.75
N LYS A 29 24.69 10.12 -11.44
CA LYS A 29 24.47 11.15 -10.39
C LYS A 29 25.34 12.41 -10.56
N ASN A 30 26.60 12.23 -10.96
CA ASN A 30 27.53 13.33 -11.22
C ASN A 30 27.09 14.29 -12.34
N VAL A 31 26.29 13.83 -13.30
CA VAL A 31 25.72 14.65 -14.36
C VAL A 31 24.38 15.24 -13.93
N GLN A 32 23.62 14.53 -13.09
CA GLN A 32 22.35 15.02 -12.53
C GLN A 32 22.56 16.27 -11.67
N ASP A 33 23.58 16.27 -10.81
CA ASP A 33 23.88 17.40 -9.91
C ASP A 33 24.30 18.67 -10.67
N ALA A 34 24.82 18.50 -11.90
CA ALA A 34 25.22 19.58 -12.79
C ALA A 34 24.07 20.11 -13.68
N LEU A 35 22.86 19.54 -13.59
CA LEU A 35 21.71 20.00 -14.37
C LEU A 35 21.21 21.37 -13.87
N PRO A 36 20.73 22.23 -14.77
CA PRO A 36 20.13 23.51 -14.40
C PRO A 36 18.94 23.35 -13.45
N ASP A 37 18.76 24.30 -12.51
CA ASP A 37 17.69 24.26 -11.49
C ASP A 37 16.26 24.21 -12.03
N TRP A 38 16.05 24.54 -13.32
CA TRP A 38 14.74 24.48 -13.97
C TRP A 38 14.39 23.08 -14.50
N LEU A 39 15.34 22.15 -14.57
CA LEU A 39 15.07 20.73 -14.84
C LEU A 39 14.78 20.01 -13.51
N PRO A 40 13.81 19.07 -13.49
CA PRO A 40 13.58 18.24 -12.30
C PRO A 40 14.87 17.50 -11.93
N LYS A 41 15.40 17.80 -10.75
CA LYS A 41 16.50 17.04 -10.13
C LYS A 41 16.10 15.74 -9.43
N PRO A 42 14.85 15.53 -8.95
CA PRO A 42 14.55 14.28 -8.25
C PRO A 42 14.50 13.13 -9.27
N GLY A 43 15.45 12.21 -9.12
CA GLY A 43 15.41 10.92 -9.77
C GLY A 43 14.20 10.10 -9.30
N LEU A 44 13.92 9.02 -10.02
CA LEU A 44 12.87 8.07 -9.67
C LEU A 44 12.98 7.63 -8.21
N VAL A 45 11.93 7.89 -7.42
CA VAL A 45 11.82 7.37 -6.05
C VAL A 45 11.59 5.88 -6.16
N LEU A 46 12.47 5.07 -5.56
CA LEU A 46 12.31 3.62 -5.56
C LEU A 46 11.72 3.19 -4.21
N GLY A 47 10.93 2.12 -4.22
CA GLY A 47 10.36 1.53 -3.03
C GLY A 47 11.39 0.80 -2.20
N LEU A 48 11.04 0.51 -0.95
CA LEU A 48 11.86 -0.26 -0.02
C LEU A 48 12.16 -1.68 -0.53
N ASP A 49 11.27 -2.23 -1.34
CA ASP A 49 11.46 -3.52 -2.02
C ASP A 49 12.54 -3.48 -3.12
N LEU A 50 12.95 -2.29 -3.55
CA LEU A 50 14.03 -2.08 -4.53
C LEU A 50 15.29 -1.48 -3.90
N GLN A 51 15.15 -0.59 -2.92
CA GLN A 51 16.29 0.07 -2.24
C GLN A 51 16.79 -0.68 -1.00
N GLY A 52 16.00 -1.60 -0.46
CA GLY A 52 16.15 -2.06 0.92
C GLY A 52 15.76 -0.98 1.94
N GLY A 53 15.60 -1.40 3.19
CA GLY A 53 15.23 -0.53 4.31
C GLY A 53 14.14 -1.14 5.19
N SER A 54 13.54 -0.29 6.02
CA SER A 54 12.53 -0.70 7.00
C SER A 54 11.22 0.07 6.82
N HIS A 55 10.12 -0.67 6.81
CA HIS A 55 8.75 -0.20 6.84
C HIS A 55 8.14 -0.56 8.19
N LEU A 56 7.66 0.44 8.93
CA LEU A 56 7.04 0.27 10.23
C LEU A 56 5.67 0.97 10.22
N LEU A 57 4.62 0.22 10.54
CA LEU A 57 3.31 0.79 10.84
C LEU A 57 3.12 0.81 12.35
N LEU A 58 3.02 2.01 12.90
CA LEU A 58 2.88 2.28 14.31
C LEU A 58 1.44 2.67 14.62
N GLU A 59 0.87 2.15 15.71
CA GLU A 59 -0.46 2.51 16.20
C GLU A 59 -0.35 3.08 17.61
N VAL A 60 -1.01 4.21 17.84
CA VAL A 60 -1.11 4.81 19.17
C VAL A 60 -1.99 3.94 20.05
N ASP A 61 -1.52 3.60 21.26
CA ASP A 61 -2.31 2.85 22.23
C ASP A 61 -3.51 3.67 22.74
N ARG A 62 -4.64 3.53 22.06
CA ARG A 62 -5.89 4.23 22.42
C ARG A 62 -6.32 3.92 23.85
N LYS A 63 -6.21 2.66 24.28
CA LYS A 63 -6.68 2.25 25.61
C LYS A 63 -5.84 2.89 26.68
N GLY A 64 -4.50 2.82 26.54
CA GLY A 64 -3.57 3.49 27.44
C GLY A 64 -3.84 5.00 27.54
N ILE A 65 -4.12 5.67 26.42
CA ILE A 65 -4.42 7.10 26.41
C ILE A 65 -5.74 7.45 27.10
N VAL A 66 -6.79 6.66 26.88
CA VAL A 66 -8.09 6.89 27.54
C VAL A 66 -7.97 6.63 29.04
N ASP A 67 -7.33 5.54 29.45
CA ASP A 67 -7.14 5.18 30.86
C ASP A 67 -6.30 6.23 31.60
N GLN A 68 -5.23 6.73 30.95
CA GLN A 68 -4.42 7.82 31.47
C GLN A 68 -5.24 9.10 31.59
N ARG A 69 -6.04 9.45 30.57
CA ARG A 69 -6.86 10.66 30.59
C ARG A 69 -7.95 10.61 31.67
N LEU A 70 -8.61 9.47 31.85
CA LEU A 70 -9.58 9.28 32.94
C LEU A 70 -8.91 9.42 34.31
N SER A 71 -7.68 8.93 34.44
CA SER A 71 -6.89 9.08 35.67
C SER A 71 -6.51 10.54 35.95
N ASP A 72 -6.12 11.30 34.92
CA ASP A 72 -5.84 12.73 35.01
C ASP A 72 -7.11 13.53 35.35
N VAL A 73 -8.22 13.29 34.65
CA VAL A 73 -9.51 13.95 34.92
C VAL A 73 -10.00 13.63 36.32
N ARG A 74 -9.82 12.40 36.81
CA ARG A 74 -10.10 12.03 38.21
C ARG A 74 -9.24 12.83 39.19
N ARG A 75 -7.94 12.98 38.93
CA ARG A 75 -7.03 13.76 39.79
C ARG A 75 -7.44 15.23 39.79
N ASP A 76 -7.73 15.80 38.63
CA ASP A 76 -8.11 17.19 38.48
C ASP A 76 -9.46 17.48 39.14
N ALA A 77 -10.46 16.60 38.93
CA ALA A 77 -11.75 16.67 39.61
C ALA A 77 -11.59 16.57 41.13
N ARG A 78 -10.72 15.69 41.64
CA ARG A 78 -10.41 15.61 43.07
C ARG A 78 -9.78 16.90 43.59
N ASN A 79 -8.82 17.47 42.87
CA ASN A 79 -8.14 18.70 43.26
C ASN A 79 -9.11 19.90 43.30
N VAL A 80 -9.91 20.07 42.25
CA VAL A 80 -10.91 21.15 42.15
C VAL A 80 -11.98 21.00 43.23
N LEU A 81 -12.52 19.80 43.44
CA LEU A 81 -13.58 19.60 44.44
C LEU A 81 -13.04 19.66 45.87
N ALA A 82 -12.01 18.88 46.22
CA ALA A 82 -11.55 18.75 47.59
C ALA A 82 -10.62 19.88 48.04
N ASN A 83 -9.59 20.22 47.25
CA ASN A 83 -8.56 21.18 47.68
C ASN A 83 -8.97 22.63 47.45
N GLN A 84 -9.63 22.93 46.32
CA GLN A 84 -10.02 24.30 45.99
C GLN A 84 -11.37 24.70 46.57
N ASN A 85 -12.33 23.76 46.61
CA ASN A 85 -13.71 24.04 47.04
C ASN A 85 -14.14 23.37 48.35
N GLY A 86 -13.31 22.49 48.95
CA GLY A 86 -13.62 21.82 50.22
C GLY A 86 -14.77 20.80 50.16
N ILE A 87 -15.12 20.31 48.97
CA ILE A 87 -16.25 19.39 48.73
C ILE A 87 -15.79 17.94 48.91
N GLY A 88 -16.41 17.23 49.85
CA GLY A 88 -16.19 15.80 50.07
C GLY A 88 -16.74 14.96 48.91
N ASN A 89 -15.89 14.11 48.33
CA ASN A 89 -16.25 13.32 47.16
C ASN A 89 -15.65 11.90 47.18
N LEU A 90 -16.36 10.99 46.52
CA LEU A 90 -15.86 9.67 46.13
C LEU A 90 -15.91 9.60 44.60
N ILE A 91 -14.75 9.51 43.97
CA ILE A 91 -14.64 9.43 42.51
C ILE A 91 -14.30 8.00 42.10
N THR A 92 -15.17 7.38 41.32
CA THR A 92 -14.96 6.05 40.74
C THR A 92 -14.75 6.17 39.24
N THR A 93 -13.85 5.37 38.69
CA THR A 93 -13.56 5.33 37.25
C THR A 93 -14.22 4.10 36.65
N ASP A 94 -14.96 4.30 35.56
CA ASP A 94 -15.54 3.25 34.74
C ASP A 94 -14.91 3.33 33.35
N ALA A 95 -13.90 2.48 33.14
CA ALA A 95 -13.14 2.45 31.89
C ALA A 95 -13.99 1.99 30.70
N ASP A 96 -14.97 1.10 30.91
CA ASP A 96 -15.81 0.57 29.83
C ASP A 96 -16.76 1.65 29.28
N ARG A 97 -17.20 2.57 30.15
CA ARG A 97 -18.04 3.72 29.77
C ARG A 97 -17.26 4.97 29.43
N ASN A 98 -15.92 4.93 29.45
CA ASN A 98 -15.04 6.09 29.31
C ASN A 98 -15.45 7.25 30.23
N ALA A 99 -15.84 6.94 31.46
CA ALA A 99 -16.46 7.91 32.37
C ALA A 99 -15.90 7.83 33.79
N ILE A 100 -15.96 8.95 34.50
CA ILE A 100 -15.81 8.98 35.95
C ILE A 100 -17.14 9.37 36.60
N PHE A 101 -17.47 8.70 37.70
CA PHE A 101 -18.63 8.99 38.52
C PHE A 101 -18.21 9.60 39.84
N ILE A 102 -18.83 10.72 40.18
CA ILE A 102 -18.56 11.49 41.37
C ILE A 102 -19.78 11.37 42.28
N GLU A 103 -19.59 10.72 43.42
CA GLU A 103 -20.56 10.68 44.51
C GLU A 103 -20.16 11.73 45.56
N LEU A 104 -21.08 12.63 45.88
CA LEU A 104 -20.84 13.71 46.83
C LEU A 104 -21.18 13.24 48.24
N THR A 105 -20.32 13.55 49.22
CA THR A 105 -20.59 13.25 50.63
C THR A 105 -21.76 14.09 51.17
N ASP A 106 -21.98 15.28 50.61
CA ASP A 106 -23.12 16.15 50.89
C ASP A 106 -23.91 16.46 49.60
N PRO A 107 -25.12 15.88 49.43
CA PRO A 107 -25.95 16.10 48.24
C PRO A 107 -26.39 17.55 48.03
N THR A 108 -26.37 18.40 49.06
CA THR A 108 -26.79 19.81 48.94
C THR A 108 -25.80 20.68 48.17
N GLN A 109 -24.54 20.24 48.05
CA GLN A 109 -23.45 20.97 47.37
C GLN A 109 -23.39 20.69 45.86
N LYS A 110 -24.36 19.94 45.32
CA LYS A 110 -24.38 19.47 43.94
C LYS A 110 -24.24 20.58 42.88
N ALA A 111 -24.97 21.69 43.02
CA ALA A 111 -24.92 22.79 42.05
C ALA A 111 -23.53 23.49 42.01
N GLN A 112 -22.88 23.60 43.17
CA GLN A 112 -21.53 24.14 43.29
C GLN A 112 -20.49 23.17 42.70
N ALA A 113 -20.63 21.88 42.99
CA ALA A 113 -19.78 20.84 42.43
C ALA A 113 -19.89 20.79 40.89
N GLU A 114 -21.10 20.88 40.33
CA GLU A 114 -21.33 20.89 38.88
C GLU A 114 -20.67 22.10 38.20
N THR A 115 -20.78 23.28 38.80
CA THR A 115 -20.14 24.49 38.26
C THR A 115 -18.61 24.36 38.30
N ALA A 116 -18.06 23.79 39.38
CA ALA A 116 -16.62 23.60 39.53
C ALA A 116 -16.05 22.59 38.52
N ILE A 117 -16.71 21.46 38.31
CA ILE A 117 -16.25 20.44 37.34
C ILE A 117 -16.43 20.89 35.89
N ARG A 118 -17.44 21.71 35.58
CA ARG A 118 -17.58 22.30 34.23
C ARG A 118 -16.39 23.19 33.85
N GLY A 119 -15.70 23.76 34.85
CA GLY A 119 -14.45 24.50 34.64
C GLY A 119 -13.28 23.63 34.17
N LEU A 120 -13.37 22.29 34.28
CA LEU A 120 -12.38 21.36 33.73
C LEU A 120 -12.56 21.14 32.22
N GLN A 121 -13.62 21.67 31.61
CA GLN A 121 -13.89 21.49 30.20
C GLN A 121 -12.70 21.95 29.35
N ASN A 122 -12.28 21.07 28.45
CA ASN A 122 -11.25 21.38 27.48
C ASN A 122 -11.85 21.30 26.08
N THR A 123 -11.85 22.42 25.37
CA THR A 123 -12.30 22.47 23.99
C THR A 123 -11.10 22.24 23.09
N LEU A 124 -11.05 21.08 22.43
CA LEU A 124 -10.01 20.74 21.48
C LEU A 124 -10.33 21.42 20.14
N SER A 125 -9.48 22.36 19.71
CA SER A 125 -9.60 23.00 18.40
C SER A 125 -8.57 22.43 17.44
N ASN A 126 -8.99 22.15 16.21
CA ASN A 126 -8.10 21.69 15.16
C ASN A 126 -7.57 22.94 14.43
N ALA A 127 -6.32 23.33 14.63
CA ALA A 127 -5.77 24.56 14.03
C ALA A 127 -5.67 24.48 12.49
N LEU A 128 -5.72 23.29 11.90
CA LEU A 128 -5.52 23.07 10.46
C LEU A 128 -6.76 23.29 9.59
N ILE A 129 -7.96 23.18 10.16
CA ILE A 129 -9.23 23.38 9.46
C ILE A 129 -10.00 24.30 10.41
N GLY A 130 -10.33 25.53 10.02
CA GLY A 130 -11.00 26.53 10.87
C GLY A 130 -12.41 26.14 11.34
N GLY A 131 -12.53 24.99 11.97
CA GLY A 131 -13.74 24.32 12.42
C GLY A 131 -14.02 24.58 13.89
N VAL A 132 -15.29 24.39 14.23
CA VAL A 132 -15.83 24.49 15.58
C VAL A 132 -15.06 23.56 16.51
N GLY A 133 -14.58 24.08 17.65
CA GLY A 133 -13.88 23.29 18.65
C GLY A 133 -14.76 22.16 19.19
N VAL A 134 -14.18 20.99 19.39
CA VAL A 134 -14.86 19.81 19.90
C VAL A 134 -14.68 19.74 21.41
N ASP A 135 -15.79 19.57 22.11
CA ASP A 135 -15.81 19.38 23.55
C ASP A 135 -15.28 17.99 23.91
N GLU A 136 -14.15 17.94 24.62
CA GLU A 136 -13.50 16.68 25.00
C GLU A 136 -14.34 15.86 25.99
N MET A 137 -15.06 16.55 26.87
CA MET A 137 -15.84 15.96 27.95
C MET A 137 -17.32 16.34 27.85
N ALA A 138 -18.16 15.39 28.21
CA ALA A 138 -19.59 15.57 28.44
C ALA A 138 -19.87 15.43 29.94
N PHE A 139 -20.59 16.40 30.49
CA PHE A 139 -21.03 16.38 31.89
C PHE A 139 -22.49 15.95 31.95
N GLY A 140 -22.79 15.06 32.89
CA GLY A 140 -24.14 14.54 33.07
C GLY A 140 -24.41 14.12 34.51
N GLU A 141 -25.56 13.52 34.71
CA GLU A 141 -26.03 12.97 35.97
C GLU A 141 -26.63 11.59 35.73
N THR A 142 -26.30 10.63 36.60
CA THR A 142 -26.93 9.31 36.56
C THR A 142 -28.29 9.32 37.27
N PRO A 143 -29.20 8.37 36.96
CA PRO A 143 -30.49 8.26 37.64
C PRO A 143 -30.39 8.15 39.17
N ASP A 144 -29.24 7.71 39.69
CA ASP A 144 -28.95 7.57 41.12
C ASP A 144 -28.50 8.88 41.80
N GLY A 145 -28.42 10.00 41.06
CA GLY A 145 -28.01 11.30 41.59
C GLY A 145 -26.49 11.55 41.63
N ARG A 146 -25.67 10.68 41.02
CA ARG A 146 -24.21 10.88 40.90
C ARG A 146 -23.88 11.74 39.68
N LEU A 147 -22.89 12.63 39.82
CA LEU A 147 -22.39 13.42 38.69
C LEU A 147 -21.48 12.54 37.83
N SER A 148 -21.53 12.68 36.51
CA SER A 148 -20.68 11.94 35.57
C SER A 148 -19.89 12.87 34.65
N ILE A 149 -18.62 12.56 34.44
CA ILE A 149 -17.80 13.17 33.38
C ILE A 149 -17.43 12.05 32.41
N THR A 150 -17.88 12.15 31.17
CA THR A 150 -17.64 11.15 30.12
C THR A 150 -16.78 11.75 29.03
N LEU A 151 -15.75 11.04 28.58
CA LEU A 151 -14.97 11.45 27.41
C LEU A 151 -15.81 11.23 26.13
N THR A 152 -15.97 12.27 25.32
CA THR A 152 -16.77 12.18 24.09
C THR A 152 -16.02 11.37 23.02
N PRO A 153 -16.71 10.58 22.18
CA PRO A 153 -16.06 9.87 21.07
C PRO A 153 -15.30 10.80 20.11
N ASP A 154 -15.88 11.97 19.82
CA ASP A 154 -15.27 12.98 18.95
C ASP A 154 -14.05 13.62 19.62
N GLY A 155 -14.12 13.89 20.92
CA GLY A 155 -13.00 14.39 21.73
C GLY A 155 -11.84 13.41 21.77
N ILE A 156 -12.11 12.11 21.97
CA ILE A 156 -11.10 11.06 21.89
C ILE A 156 -10.47 11.02 20.50
N THR A 157 -11.27 11.04 19.43
CA THR A 157 -10.77 11.01 18.05
C THR A 157 -9.88 12.20 17.73
N GLN A 158 -10.30 13.41 18.11
CA GLN A 158 -9.53 14.64 17.90
C GLN A 158 -8.21 14.63 18.71
N ARG A 159 -8.24 14.11 19.94
CA ARG A 159 -7.04 13.92 20.76
C ARG A 159 -6.09 12.92 20.11
N MET A 160 -6.58 11.76 19.68
CA MET A 160 -5.78 10.73 19.01
C MET A 160 -5.11 11.29 17.74
N SER A 161 -5.87 12.01 16.91
CA SER A 161 -5.36 12.70 15.72
C SER A 161 -4.22 13.68 16.06
N SER A 162 -4.37 14.44 17.16
CA SER A 162 -3.35 15.39 17.62
C SER A 162 -2.09 14.68 18.14
N LEU A 163 -2.26 13.58 18.89
CA LEU A 163 -1.15 12.75 19.38
C LEU A 163 -0.38 12.11 18.23
N VAL A 164 -1.09 11.61 17.21
CA VAL A 164 -0.47 11.09 15.98
C VAL A 164 0.39 12.16 15.31
N ALA A 165 -0.14 13.38 15.14
CA ALA A 165 0.60 14.47 14.52
C ALA A 165 1.86 14.87 15.32
N GLN A 166 1.77 14.89 16.65
CA GLN A 166 2.91 15.16 17.53
C GLN A 166 3.95 14.02 17.49
N SER A 167 3.51 12.77 17.56
CA SER A 167 4.38 11.59 17.44
C SER A 167 5.13 11.58 16.11
N MET A 168 4.49 11.98 15.00
CA MET A 168 5.16 12.09 13.70
C MET A 168 6.33 13.07 13.71
N GLU A 169 6.23 14.19 14.44
CA GLU A 169 7.30 15.17 14.53
C GLU A 169 8.48 14.68 15.38
N VAL A 170 8.19 13.99 16.47
CA VAL A 170 9.22 13.33 17.28
C VAL A 170 9.92 12.23 16.48
N ILE A 171 9.16 11.38 15.76
CA ILE A 171 9.73 10.34 14.88
C ILE A 171 10.61 10.97 13.80
N ARG A 172 10.16 12.06 13.16
CA ARG A 172 10.94 12.79 12.16
C ARG A 172 12.27 13.26 12.74
N SER A 173 12.22 13.95 13.88
CA SER A 173 13.41 14.43 14.58
C SER A 173 14.37 13.28 14.95
N ARG A 174 13.84 12.14 15.40
CA ARG A 174 14.67 10.95 15.73
C ARG A 174 15.34 10.36 14.50
N ILE A 175 14.66 10.31 13.36
CA ILE A 175 15.23 9.73 12.13
C ILE A 175 16.25 10.69 11.51
N ASP A 176 15.98 12.00 11.51
CA ASP A 176 16.89 13.03 11.02
C ASP A 176 18.25 12.98 11.77
N GLU A 177 18.21 12.70 13.07
CA GLU A 177 19.39 12.54 13.92
C GLU A 177 20.25 11.29 13.62
N ILE A 178 19.67 10.28 12.97
CA ILE A 178 20.40 9.07 12.55
C ILE A 178 21.16 9.33 11.24
N GLY A 179 20.89 10.46 10.56
CA GLY A 179 21.59 10.87 9.34
C GLY A 179 21.23 10.04 8.10
N THR A 180 20.01 9.50 8.05
CA THR A 180 19.52 8.65 6.96
C THR A 180 19.00 9.45 5.77
N THR A 181 18.78 8.77 4.64
CA THR A 181 18.07 9.31 3.48
C THR A 181 16.63 9.71 3.84
N GLU A 182 16.10 10.74 3.19
CA GLU A 182 14.76 11.34 3.41
C GLU A 182 13.68 10.28 3.79
N PRO A 183 13.30 10.18 5.07
CA PRO A 183 12.31 9.20 5.50
C PRO A 183 10.91 9.63 5.06
N THR A 184 10.08 8.64 4.70
CA THR A 184 8.67 8.90 4.43
C THR A 184 7.85 8.59 5.68
N ILE A 185 7.38 9.64 6.36
CA ILE A 185 6.54 9.55 7.55
C ILE A 185 5.17 10.09 7.20
N GLN A 186 4.17 9.21 7.19
CA GLN A 186 2.82 9.54 6.77
C GLN A 186 1.80 9.04 7.78
N ARG A 187 0.70 9.77 7.94
CA ARG A 187 -0.44 9.34 8.74
C ARG A 187 -1.24 8.30 7.96
N GLN A 188 -1.62 7.21 8.60
CA GLN A 188 -2.49 6.18 8.03
C GLN A 188 -3.76 6.04 8.88
N GLY A 189 -4.89 6.52 8.36
CA GLY A 189 -6.13 6.59 9.14
C GLY A 189 -6.00 7.53 10.34
N ASP A 190 -6.77 7.28 11.40
CA ASP A 190 -6.85 8.22 12.53
C ASP A 190 -5.82 8.01 13.64
N THR A 191 -5.34 6.78 13.81
CA THR A 191 -4.55 6.33 14.97
C THR A 191 -3.15 5.81 14.61
N ARG A 192 -2.80 5.77 13.31
CA ARG A 192 -1.56 5.10 12.86
C ARG A 192 -0.61 6.03 12.12
N VAL A 193 0.67 5.72 12.22
CA VAL A 193 1.78 6.38 11.55
C VAL A 193 2.56 5.33 10.77
N MET A 194 2.63 5.49 9.46
CA MET A 194 3.50 4.72 8.59
C MET A 194 4.86 5.43 8.50
N VAL A 195 5.93 4.67 8.75
CA VAL A 195 7.31 5.12 8.70
C VAL A 195 8.08 4.24 7.72
N GLN A 196 8.71 4.85 6.74
CA GLN A 196 9.56 4.17 5.77
C GLN A 196 10.94 4.83 5.76
N VAL A 197 11.98 4.05 6.04
CA VAL A 197 13.37 4.52 6.06
C VAL A 197 14.18 3.69 5.06
N PRO A 198 14.40 4.22 3.84
CA PRO A 198 15.18 3.54 2.82
C PRO A 198 16.64 3.36 3.24
N GLY A 199 17.26 2.26 2.79
CA GLY A 199 18.68 2.01 3.01
C GLY A 199 19.12 1.79 4.47
N PHE A 200 18.17 1.67 5.42
CA PHE A 200 18.48 1.38 6.81
C PHE A 200 18.53 -0.13 7.06
N GLY A 201 19.73 -0.67 7.25
CA GLY A 201 19.93 -2.13 7.39
C GLY A 201 19.54 -2.72 8.75
N ASP A 202 19.46 -1.91 9.82
CA ASP A 202 19.18 -2.39 11.18
C ASP A 202 17.78 -1.99 11.64
N SER A 203 16.74 -2.70 11.18
CA SER A 203 15.35 -2.38 11.58
C SER A 203 15.13 -2.44 13.09
N THR A 204 15.85 -3.33 13.80
CA THR A 204 15.68 -3.46 15.25
C THR A 204 16.14 -2.19 15.97
N ARG A 205 17.27 -1.63 15.57
CA ARG A 205 17.74 -0.33 16.10
C ARG A 205 16.80 0.81 15.73
N LEU A 206 16.34 0.90 14.47
CA LEU A 206 15.40 1.95 14.05
C LEU A 206 14.11 1.88 14.85
N LYS A 207 13.53 0.70 14.96
CA LYS A 207 12.32 0.43 15.72
C LYS A 207 12.47 0.87 17.16
N ASN A 208 13.52 0.40 17.84
CA ASN A 208 13.78 0.77 19.24
C ASN A 208 13.90 2.29 19.40
N LEU A 209 14.56 2.98 18.46
CA LEU A 209 14.68 4.42 18.49
C LEU A 209 13.33 5.12 18.29
N ILE A 210 12.46 4.67 17.38
CA ILE A 210 11.22 5.38 17.07
C ILE A 210 10.00 4.96 17.91
N SER A 211 10.03 3.78 18.54
CA SER A 211 8.90 3.27 19.34
C SER A 211 9.04 3.54 20.84
N GLN A 212 10.25 3.83 21.35
CA GLN A 212 10.47 4.13 22.77
C GLN A 212 9.87 5.47 23.17
N THR A 213 9.18 5.54 24.31
CA THR A 213 8.60 6.82 24.77
C THR A 213 9.71 7.82 25.09
N ALA A 214 10.79 7.37 25.74
CA ALA A 214 11.93 8.19 26.15
C ALA A 214 11.52 9.38 27.05
N ARG A 215 10.58 9.16 27.97
CA ARG A 215 10.16 10.16 28.94
C ARG A 215 11.22 10.29 30.02
N LEU A 216 12.02 11.35 29.92
CA LEU A 216 13.03 11.70 30.92
C LEU A 216 12.42 12.59 32.02
N THR A 217 12.53 12.16 33.27
CA THR A 217 12.14 12.94 34.44
C THR A 217 13.23 12.90 35.50
N PHE A 218 13.33 13.99 36.26
CA PHE A 218 14.25 14.11 37.36
C PHE A 218 13.49 14.13 38.68
N HIS A 219 13.91 13.28 39.62
CA HIS A 219 13.24 13.10 40.91
C HIS A 219 14.25 13.20 42.06
N MET A 220 13.80 13.73 43.19
CA MET A 220 14.56 13.63 44.43
C MET A 220 14.45 12.20 44.99
N VAL A 221 15.54 11.63 45.47
CA VAL A 221 15.52 10.34 46.19
C VAL A 221 15.04 10.58 47.62
N TYR A 222 14.15 9.74 48.11
CA TYR A 222 13.66 9.83 49.49
C TYR A 222 14.76 9.38 50.47
N PRO A 223 15.23 10.23 51.40
CA PRO A 223 16.36 9.91 52.26
C PRO A 223 15.99 9.05 53.48
N GLY A 224 14.70 8.96 53.83
CA GLY A 224 14.26 8.42 55.13
C GLY A 224 14.14 6.90 55.21
N LEU A 225 14.01 6.19 54.08
CA LEU A 225 13.82 4.74 54.01
C LEU A 225 14.44 4.20 52.72
N SER A 226 14.91 2.95 52.73
CA SER A 226 15.24 2.25 51.49
C SER A 226 13.96 1.73 50.80
N ALA A 227 14.05 1.43 49.50
CA ALA A 227 12.94 0.86 48.74
C ALA A 227 12.42 -0.45 49.38
N ASP A 228 13.32 -1.33 49.82
CA ASP A 228 12.95 -2.60 50.45
C ASP A 228 12.25 -2.39 51.81
N GLN A 229 12.63 -1.35 52.56
CA GLN A 229 11.99 -1.02 53.84
C GLN A 229 10.60 -0.40 53.63
N ALA A 230 10.45 0.46 52.62
CA ALA A 230 9.17 1.10 52.30
C ALA A 230 8.13 0.12 51.76
N GLU A 231 8.55 -0.95 51.07
CA GLU A 231 7.62 -2.00 50.62
C GLU A 231 7.01 -2.78 51.79
N VAL A 232 7.79 -3.01 52.85
CA VAL A 232 7.34 -3.73 54.05
C VAL A 232 6.54 -2.84 55.01
N GLN A 233 6.96 -1.57 55.17
CA GLN A 233 6.36 -0.64 56.13
C GLN A 233 5.20 0.20 55.54
N GLY A 234 4.98 0.10 54.23
CA GLY A 234 4.06 0.95 53.49
C GLY A 234 4.75 2.20 52.94
N LEU A 235 4.39 2.59 51.71
CA LEU A 235 5.00 3.75 51.06
C LEU A 235 4.60 5.05 51.77
N PRO A 236 5.56 5.91 52.15
CA PRO A 236 5.27 7.28 52.56
C PRO A 236 4.43 8.02 51.51
N ALA A 237 3.53 8.89 51.95
CA ALA A 237 2.66 9.63 51.04
C ALA A 237 3.48 10.45 50.02
N GLY A 238 3.13 10.36 48.74
CA GLY A 238 3.83 11.06 47.65
C GLY A 238 5.19 10.45 47.27
N THR A 239 5.40 9.16 47.51
CA THR A 239 6.62 8.43 47.10
C THR A 239 6.29 7.22 46.24
N MET A 240 7.21 6.90 45.32
CA MET A 240 7.12 5.75 44.43
C MET A 240 8.42 4.95 44.42
N ILE A 241 8.31 3.64 44.20
CA ILE A 241 9.47 2.76 44.05
C ILE A 241 9.65 2.46 42.56
N LEU A 242 10.85 2.75 42.04
CA LEU A 242 11.21 2.44 40.66
C LEU A 242 12.42 1.48 40.61
N PRO A 243 12.48 0.57 39.63
CA PRO A 243 13.65 -0.27 39.40
C PRO A 243 14.85 0.57 38.92
N SER A 244 16.06 0.21 39.34
CA SER A 244 17.30 0.84 38.90
C SER A 244 18.05 -0.03 37.89
N GLN A 245 18.71 0.62 36.92
CA GLN A 245 19.51 -0.04 35.89
C GLN A 245 20.70 -0.82 36.46
N ASP A 246 21.27 -0.35 37.59
CA ASP A 246 22.44 -0.97 38.22
C ASP A 246 22.10 -2.22 39.08
N GLY A 247 20.84 -2.66 39.05
CA GLY A 247 20.33 -3.75 39.88
C GLY A 247 19.95 -3.26 41.27
N GLY A 248 18.65 -3.11 41.50
CA GLY A 248 18.10 -2.61 42.76
C GLY A 248 16.80 -1.85 42.53
N ARG A 249 16.30 -1.23 43.60
CA ARG A 249 15.11 -0.38 43.57
C ARG A 249 15.40 0.90 44.35
N GLU A 250 14.88 2.01 43.86
CA GLU A 250 15.06 3.32 44.47
C GLU A 250 13.70 3.88 44.90
N LEU A 251 13.65 4.45 46.10
CA LEU A 251 12.48 5.16 46.59
C LEU A 251 12.60 6.64 46.26
N LEU A 252 11.67 7.15 45.46
CA LEU A 252 11.69 8.49 44.91
C LEU A 252 10.44 9.27 45.37
N TYR A 253 10.54 10.59 45.39
CA TYR A 253 9.34 11.43 45.46
C TYR A 253 8.57 11.34 44.12
N GLU A 254 7.24 11.23 44.18
CA GLU A 254 6.36 11.19 43.01
C GLU A 254 6.43 12.49 42.19
N ASP A 255 6.65 13.62 42.87
CA ASP A 255 6.76 14.92 42.23
C ASP A 255 7.98 14.98 41.30
N VAL A 256 7.73 15.35 40.04
CA VAL A 256 8.77 15.59 39.03
C VAL A 256 9.44 16.93 39.34
N ALA A 257 10.71 16.90 39.72
CA ALA A 257 11.47 18.10 40.03
C ALA A 257 11.84 18.89 38.76
N LEU A 258 12.15 18.17 37.67
CA LEU A 258 12.41 18.75 36.36
C LEU A 258 12.04 17.72 35.28
N GLY A 259 11.46 18.17 34.18
CA GLY A 259 11.08 17.32 33.05
C GLY A 259 12.02 17.45 31.86
N GLY A 260 12.03 16.41 31.01
CA GLY A 260 12.83 16.36 29.79
C GLY A 260 12.47 17.44 28.76
N GLU A 261 11.28 18.03 28.83
CA GLU A 261 10.87 19.15 27.97
C GLU A 261 11.71 20.41 28.15
N SER A 262 12.49 20.50 29.24
CA SER A 262 13.43 21.60 29.48
C SER A 262 14.79 21.38 28.80
N LEU A 263 15.02 20.25 28.14
CA LEU A 263 16.27 19.95 27.45
C LEU A 263 16.33 20.62 26.08
N VAL A 264 17.49 21.20 25.75
CA VAL A 264 17.76 21.79 24.43
C VAL A 264 18.82 21.03 23.65
N ASP A 265 19.67 20.26 24.33
CA ASP A 265 20.73 19.49 23.69
C ASP A 265 21.12 18.28 24.56
N ALA A 266 21.50 17.19 23.92
CA ALA A 266 22.09 16.02 24.54
C ALA A 266 23.09 15.37 23.57
N GLN A 267 24.35 15.21 24.00
CA GLN A 267 25.44 14.73 23.15
C GLN A 267 26.18 13.57 23.83
N PRO A 268 26.53 12.51 23.08
CA PRO A 268 27.41 11.48 23.60
C PRO A 268 28.80 12.08 23.83
N SER A 269 29.37 11.80 25.00
CA SER A 269 30.69 12.29 25.42
C SER A 269 31.42 11.20 26.20
N TYR A 270 32.65 11.48 26.61
CA TYR A 270 33.42 10.61 27.50
C TYR A 270 33.76 11.37 28.77
N ASP A 271 33.57 10.71 29.91
CA ASP A 271 34.06 11.22 31.19
C ASP A 271 35.60 11.19 31.15
N GLN A 272 36.23 12.37 31.19
CA GLN A 272 37.68 12.54 31.09
C GLN A 272 38.45 11.87 32.23
N GLN A 273 37.81 11.62 33.39
CA GLN A 273 38.47 10.98 34.52
C GLN A 273 38.44 9.46 34.46
N ARG A 274 37.34 8.89 33.94
CA ARG A 274 37.08 7.44 33.97
C ARG A 274 37.17 6.76 32.61
N GLY A 275 37.19 7.53 31.52
CA GLY A 275 37.21 7.01 30.15
C GLY A 275 35.93 6.25 29.76
N ILE A 276 34.83 6.45 30.49
CA ILE A 276 33.54 5.80 30.23
C ILE A 276 32.65 6.69 29.37
N PRO A 277 31.84 6.12 28.46
CA PRO A 277 30.88 6.87 27.67
C PRO A 277 29.75 7.41 28.58
N VAL A 278 29.39 8.67 28.39
CA VAL A 278 28.36 9.39 29.14
C VAL A 278 27.50 10.22 28.18
N VAL A 279 26.29 10.58 28.59
CA VAL A 279 25.45 11.52 27.83
C VAL A 279 25.47 12.86 28.52
N SER A 280 26.10 13.84 27.88
CA SER A 280 26.07 15.23 28.34
C SER A 280 24.77 15.88 27.90
N PHE A 281 24.14 16.68 28.75
CA PHE A 281 22.89 17.36 28.44
C PHE A 281 22.91 18.83 28.86
N LYS A 282 22.07 19.63 28.21
CA LYS A 282 21.91 21.06 28.48
C LYS A 282 20.44 21.44 28.54
N PHE A 283 20.09 22.22 29.55
CA PHE A 283 18.75 22.78 29.71
C PHE A 283 18.59 24.11 28.99
N ASP A 284 17.33 24.46 28.71
CA ASP A 284 16.92 25.79 28.31
C ASP A 284 17.13 26.80 29.46
N THR A 285 16.88 28.08 29.20
CA THR A 285 17.14 29.13 30.19
C THR A 285 16.30 28.96 31.46
N ARG A 286 15.04 28.50 31.34
CA ARG A 286 14.16 28.31 32.51
C ARG A 286 14.56 27.07 33.31
N GLY A 287 14.80 25.96 32.63
CA GLY A 287 15.28 24.72 33.22
C GLY A 287 16.62 24.88 33.91
N ALA A 288 17.56 25.66 33.35
CA ALA A 288 18.84 25.95 33.97
C ALA A 288 18.70 26.70 35.32
N ILE A 289 17.76 27.65 35.41
CA ILE A 289 17.47 28.37 36.65
C ILE A 289 16.85 27.42 37.68
N SER A 290 15.80 26.69 37.31
CA SER A 290 15.14 25.72 38.20
C SER A 290 16.12 24.65 38.69
N PHE A 291 16.96 24.12 37.80
CA PHE A 291 17.98 23.14 38.12
C PHE A 291 19.03 23.71 39.09
N GLY A 292 19.46 24.96 38.87
CA GLY A 292 20.34 25.68 39.79
C GLY A 292 19.74 25.88 41.18
N GLU A 293 18.45 26.22 41.26
CA GLU A 293 17.74 26.38 42.54
C GLU A 293 17.58 25.06 43.29
N ILE A 294 17.20 23.99 42.59
CA ILE A 294 17.04 22.64 43.18
C ILE A 294 18.40 22.15 43.70
N THR A 295 19.44 22.20 42.86
CA THR A 295 20.78 21.72 43.26
C THR A 295 21.39 22.55 44.39
N SER A 296 21.09 23.85 44.47
CA SER A 296 21.54 24.71 45.58
C SER A 296 20.89 24.34 46.92
N LYS A 297 19.63 23.91 46.91
CA LYS A 297 18.88 23.52 48.13
C LYS A 297 19.16 22.08 48.56
N ALA A 298 19.58 21.21 47.64
CA ALA A 298 19.68 19.77 47.84
C ALA A 298 21.13 19.23 47.81
N VAL A 299 22.13 20.05 48.17
CA VAL A 299 23.53 19.60 48.26
C VAL A 299 23.67 18.46 49.27
N GLY A 300 24.36 17.39 48.89
CA GLY A 300 24.54 16.18 49.68
C GLY A 300 23.40 15.15 49.54
N GLN A 301 22.32 15.48 48.82
CA GLN A 301 21.21 14.56 48.55
C GLN A 301 21.38 13.87 47.18
N ARG A 302 20.71 12.73 47.01
CA ARG A 302 20.70 11.98 45.74
C ARG A 302 19.61 12.50 44.81
N PHE A 303 19.96 12.64 43.54
CA PHE A 303 19.09 13.15 42.48
C PHE A 303 18.96 12.10 41.39
N ALA A 304 17.78 11.50 41.28
CA ALA A 304 17.52 10.41 40.35
C ALA A 304 17.15 10.94 38.96
N ILE A 305 17.76 10.33 37.95
CA ILE A 305 17.44 10.51 36.54
C ILE A 305 16.66 9.28 36.10
N VAL A 306 15.40 9.47 35.75
CA VAL A 306 14.44 8.42 35.43
C VAL A 306 14.09 8.49 33.95
N LEU A 307 14.17 7.37 33.25
CA LEU A 307 13.74 7.22 31.86
C LEU A 307 12.70 6.12 31.81
N ASP A 308 11.49 6.43 31.31
CA ASP A 308 10.41 5.45 31.14
C ASP A 308 10.12 4.59 32.40
N ASN A 309 10.06 5.25 33.57
CA ASN A 309 9.85 4.64 34.90
C ASN A 309 10.99 3.71 35.36
N GLN A 310 12.19 3.82 34.79
CA GLN A 310 13.39 3.14 35.27
C GLN A 310 14.45 4.17 35.67
N VAL A 311 15.07 3.99 36.84
CA VAL A 311 16.16 4.85 37.29
C VAL A 311 17.43 4.48 36.54
N ILE A 312 17.88 5.37 35.67
CA ILE A 312 19.14 5.23 34.92
C ILE A 312 20.32 5.44 35.87
N THR A 313 20.28 6.52 36.64
CA THR A 313 21.32 6.83 37.63
C THR A 313 20.77 7.74 38.73
N ALA A 314 21.33 7.64 39.93
CA ALA A 314 20.94 8.49 41.07
C ALA A 314 22.18 9.05 41.80
N PRO A 315 22.94 9.96 41.15
CA PRO A 315 24.13 10.56 41.71
C PRO A 315 23.83 11.49 42.90
N VAL A 316 24.84 11.70 43.74
CA VAL A 316 24.79 12.69 44.83
C VAL A 316 25.14 14.07 44.29
N ILE A 317 24.36 15.09 44.65
CA ILE A 317 24.65 16.49 44.33
C ILE A 317 25.81 16.96 45.21
N GLN A 318 26.99 17.15 44.62
CA GLN A 318 28.21 17.53 45.37
C GLN A 318 28.32 19.05 45.57
N GLN A 319 27.91 19.83 44.57
CA GLN A 319 27.95 21.28 44.57
C GLN A 319 26.77 21.83 43.76
N PRO A 320 26.35 23.09 44.01
CA PRO A 320 25.32 23.74 43.19
C PRO A 320 25.70 23.79 41.71
N ILE A 321 24.78 23.42 40.82
CA ILE A 321 25.00 23.40 39.36
C ILE A 321 24.17 24.52 38.72
N THR A 322 24.73 25.72 38.66
CA THR A 322 24.05 26.91 38.08
C THR A 322 24.28 27.08 36.58
N GLY A 323 25.13 26.25 35.97
CA GLY A 323 25.47 26.32 34.55
C GLY A 323 24.44 25.67 33.60
N GLY A 324 23.39 25.03 34.12
CA GLY A 324 22.34 24.41 33.31
C GLY A 324 22.78 23.21 32.46
N GLN A 325 23.93 22.60 32.78
CA GLN A 325 24.49 21.45 32.07
C GLN A 325 24.80 20.31 33.04
N GLY A 326 24.66 19.07 32.58
CA GLY A 326 24.93 17.88 33.37
C GLY A 326 25.39 16.70 32.52
N GLN A 327 25.69 15.59 33.19
CA GLN A 327 26.10 14.34 32.54
C GLN A 327 25.33 13.17 33.16
N ILE A 328 24.83 12.28 32.31
CA ILE A 328 24.22 11.01 32.69
C ILE A 328 25.31 9.95 32.53
N SER A 329 25.72 9.35 33.64
CA SER A 329 26.68 8.24 33.68
C SER A 329 25.98 6.95 34.05
N GLY A 330 26.37 5.85 33.42
CA GLY A 330 25.82 4.51 33.66
C GLY A 330 26.65 3.44 32.95
N THR A 331 26.11 2.23 32.81
CA THR A 331 26.72 1.11 32.07
C THR A 331 26.47 1.24 30.56
N PHE A 332 26.89 2.37 29.98
CA PHE A 332 26.71 2.64 28.55
C PHE A 332 27.86 2.08 27.71
N THR A 333 27.54 1.73 26.46
CA THR A 333 28.51 1.59 25.37
C THR A 333 28.46 2.84 24.51
N THR A 334 29.43 3.05 23.62
CA THR A 334 29.39 4.19 22.68
C THR A 334 28.11 4.20 21.85
N ALA A 335 27.61 3.03 21.45
CA ALA A 335 26.36 2.90 20.70
C ALA A 335 25.15 3.26 21.56
N THR A 336 25.01 2.70 22.77
CA THR A 336 23.85 2.98 23.63
C THR A 336 23.84 4.41 24.17
N ALA A 337 25.01 5.02 24.38
CA ALA A 337 25.11 6.45 24.72
C ALA A 337 24.66 7.35 23.55
N ASN A 338 25.00 6.99 22.31
CA ASN A 338 24.54 7.72 21.13
C ASN A 338 23.02 7.59 20.95
N ASP A 339 22.49 6.36 21.07
CA ASP A 339 21.06 6.10 20.96
C ASP A 339 20.28 6.86 22.05
N LEU A 340 20.75 6.86 23.30
CA LEU A 340 20.15 7.66 24.37
C LEU A 340 20.22 9.17 24.06
N ALA A 341 21.35 9.67 23.57
CA ALA A 341 21.47 11.09 23.20
C ALA A 341 20.49 11.51 22.08
N VAL A 342 20.27 10.64 21.09
CA VAL A 342 19.25 10.85 20.04
C VAL A 342 17.85 10.91 20.65
N LEU A 343 17.51 9.96 21.53
CA LEU A 343 16.20 9.92 22.21
C LEU A 343 15.95 11.19 23.04
N LEU A 344 16.96 11.66 23.76
CA LEU A 344 16.84 12.85 24.62
C LEU A 344 16.74 14.15 23.81
N ARG A 345 17.44 14.27 22.68
CA ARG A 345 17.36 15.46 21.80
C ARG A 345 16.04 15.58 21.08
N ALA A 346 15.53 14.46 20.56
CA ALA A 346 14.28 14.45 19.82
C ALA A 346 13.04 14.59 20.74
N GLY A 347 13.22 14.39 22.03
CA GLY A 347 12.16 14.51 23.03
C GLY A 347 11.32 13.23 23.20
N ALA A 348 10.46 13.27 24.21
CA ALA A 348 9.59 12.15 24.55
C ALA A 348 8.40 12.03 23.58
N LEU A 349 8.02 10.81 23.24
CA LEU A 349 6.77 10.57 22.53
C LEU A 349 5.58 10.98 23.42
N PRO A 350 4.56 11.64 22.86
CA PRO A 350 3.38 12.04 23.62
C PRO A 350 2.47 10.85 23.98
N ALA A 351 2.66 9.71 23.31
CA ALA A 351 1.92 8.46 23.51
C ALA A 351 2.80 7.26 23.16
N SER A 352 2.57 6.11 23.80
CA SER A 352 3.19 4.85 23.40
C SER A 352 2.71 4.42 22.01
N LEU A 353 3.64 3.92 21.22
CA LEU A 353 3.40 3.45 19.85
C LEU A 353 3.67 1.95 19.78
N ASN A 354 2.62 1.20 19.46
CA ASN A 354 2.73 -0.23 19.19
C ASN A 354 3.04 -0.41 17.71
N VAL A 355 4.08 -1.15 17.36
CA VAL A 355 4.28 -1.51 15.95
C VAL A 355 3.30 -2.64 15.64
N ILE A 356 2.51 -2.49 14.58
CA ILE A 356 1.45 -3.44 14.19
C ILE A 356 1.75 -4.14 12.86
N GLU A 357 2.67 -3.58 12.08
CA GLU A 357 3.24 -4.17 10.88
C GLU A 357 4.71 -3.74 10.74
N GLU A 358 5.59 -4.67 10.41
CA GLU A 358 7.01 -4.45 10.15
C GLU A 358 7.40 -5.17 8.87
N ARG A 359 8.10 -4.50 7.94
CA ARG A 359 8.71 -5.13 6.77
C ARG A 359 10.11 -4.57 6.60
N THR A 360 11.11 -5.45 6.72
CA THR A 360 12.52 -5.11 6.58
C THR A 360 13.09 -5.89 5.41
N VAL A 361 13.73 -5.19 4.50
CA VAL A 361 14.34 -5.75 3.29
C VAL A 361 15.81 -5.36 3.25
N ASP A 362 16.69 -6.33 3.05
CA ASP A 362 18.10 -6.05 2.86
C ASP A 362 18.37 -5.37 1.50
N ALA A 363 19.32 -4.44 1.47
CA ALA A 363 19.64 -3.67 0.27
C ALA A 363 20.11 -4.54 -0.90
N SER A 364 20.77 -5.67 -0.63
CA SER A 364 21.22 -6.58 -1.69
C SER A 364 20.06 -7.31 -2.36
N LEU A 365 18.99 -7.66 -1.61
CA LEU A 365 17.78 -8.27 -2.18
C LEU A 365 17.06 -7.32 -3.13
N GLY A 366 17.04 -6.02 -2.80
CA GLY A 366 16.51 -4.97 -3.66
C GLY A 366 17.29 -4.85 -4.99
N ALA A 367 18.62 -4.83 -4.94
CA ALA A 367 19.46 -4.77 -6.14
C ALA A 367 19.26 -5.99 -7.06
N ASP A 368 19.21 -7.20 -6.50
CA ASP A 368 18.93 -8.43 -7.24
C ASP A 368 17.55 -8.39 -7.89
N SER A 369 16.55 -7.89 -7.16
CA SER A 369 15.17 -7.73 -7.64
C SER A 369 15.06 -6.70 -8.77
N ILE A 370 15.79 -5.58 -8.68
CA ILE A 370 15.88 -4.59 -9.78
C ILE A 370 16.47 -5.25 -11.02
N GLN A 371 17.57 -6.00 -10.88
CA GLN A 371 18.23 -6.63 -12.02
C GLN A 371 17.34 -7.71 -12.67
N ALA A 372 16.69 -8.55 -11.87
CA ALA A 372 15.72 -9.55 -12.30
C ALA A 372 14.53 -8.89 -13.03
N GLY A 373 13.92 -7.87 -12.43
CA GLY A 373 12.84 -7.10 -13.03
C GLY A 373 13.23 -6.39 -14.33
N PHE A 374 14.42 -5.79 -14.38
CA PHE A 374 14.95 -5.11 -15.57
C PHE A 374 15.22 -6.09 -16.71
N THR A 375 15.87 -7.22 -16.42
CA THR A 375 16.15 -8.26 -17.42
C THR A 375 14.86 -8.86 -17.97
N ALA A 376 13.89 -9.20 -17.10
CA ALA A 376 12.57 -9.65 -17.50
C ALA A 376 11.86 -8.63 -18.39
N GLY A 377 11.86 -7.36 -17.99
CA GLY A 377 11.22 -6.27 -18.73
C GLY A 377 11.89 -5.99 -20.09
N LEU A 378 13.22 -6.07 -20.17
CA LEU A 378 13.96 -5.92 -21.42
C LEU A 378 13.65 -7.06 -22.39
N VAL A 379 13.66 -8.31 -21.91
CA VAL A 379 13.32 -9.48 -22.73
C VAL A 379 11.87 -9.37 -23.23
N ALA A 380 10.93 -9.02 -22.35
CA ALA A 380 9.54 -8.75 -22.71
C ALA A 380 9.41 -7.66 -23.79
N ALA A 381 10.09 -6.51 -23.61
CA ALA A 381 10.07 -5.42 -24.56
C ALA A 381 10.62 -5.86 -25.93
N VAL A 382 11.76 -6.54 -25.97
CA VAL A 382 12.35 -7.03 -27.23
C VAL A 382 11.40 -8.00 -27.94
N LEU A 383 10.80 -8.94 -27.22
CA LEU A 383 9.86 -9.91 -27.79
C LEU A 383 8.61 -9.22 -28.37
N VAL A 384 8.00 -8.29 -27.63
CA VAL A 384 6.83 -7.54 -28.09
C VAL A 384 7.17 -6.65 -29.29
N LEU A 385 8.27 -5.90 -29.24
CA LEU A 385 8.72 -5.03 -30.33
C LEU A 385 9.02 -5.83 -31.60
N ALA A 386 9.75 -6.95 -31.49
CA ALA A 386 10.05 -7.82 -32.60
C ALA A 386 8.78 -8.42 -33.20
N PHE A 387 7.88 -8.91 -32.35
CA PHE A 387 6.60 -9.44 -32.79
C PHE A 387 5.76 -8.41 -33.56
N MET A 388 5.68 -7.16 -33.09
CA MET A 388 4.95 -6.10 -33.76
C MET A 388 5.50 -5.80 -35.16
N VAL A 389 6.82 -5.79 -35.33
CA VAL A 389 7.45 -5.61 -36.66
C VAL A 389 7.16 -6.81 -37.56
N ILE A 390 7.23 -8.04 -37.05
CA ILE A 390 6.95 -9.26 -37.82
C ILE A 390 5.48 -9.32 -38.24
N ALA A 391 4.55 -9.01 -37.34
CA ALA A 391 3.11 -9.07 -37.58
C ALA A 391 2.62 -7.96 -38.52
N TYR A 392 3.07 -6.72 -38.30
CA TYR A 392 2.48 -5.52 -38.89
C TYR A 392 3.44 -4.71 -39.79
N GLY A 393 4.71 -5.11 -39.92
CA GLY A 393 5.70 -4.42 -40.75
C GLY A 393 5.86 -2.94 -40.36
N ILE A 394 5.63 -2.02 -41.31
CA ILE A 394 5.75 -0.58 -41.07
C ILE A 394 4.74 -0.05 -40.03
N TRP A 395 3.56 -0.65 -39.94
CA TRP A 395 2.57 -0.29 -38.93
C TRP A 395 3.04 -0.74 -37.54
N GLY A 396 3.75 -1.87 -37.48
CA GLY A 396 4.45 -2.31 -36.28
C GLY A 396 5.50 -1.31 -35.82
N VAL A 397 6.26 -0.73 -36.76
CA VAL A 397 7.23 0.33 -36.43
C VAL A 397 6.56 1.56 -35.82
N PHE A 398 5.42 2.03 -36.35
CA PHE A 398 4.69 3.16 -35.75
C PHE A 398 4.17 2.85 -34.34
N ALA A 399 3.68 1.63 -34.13
CA ALA A 399 3.25 1.17 -32.81
C ALA A 399 4.44 1.12 -31.83
N ASN A 400 5.59 0.61 -32.28
CA ASN A 400 6.81 0.52 -31.48
C ASN A 400 7.35 1.90 -31.08
N VAL A 401 7.33 2.89 -31.98
CA VAL A 401 7.71 4.27 -31.64
C VAL A 401 6.75 4.85 -30.59
N SER A 402 5.45 4.62 -30.73
CA SER A 402 4.45 5.04 -29.74
C SER A 402 4.62 4.33 -28.39
N LEU A 403 5.02 3.05 -28.40
CA LEU A 403 5.32 2.27 -27.21
C LEU A 403 6.58 2.77 -26.49
N ILE A 404 7.66 3.06 -27.21
CA ILE A 404 8.87 3.64 -26.62
C ILE A 404 8.55 4.99 -25.97
N LEU A 405 7.79 5.84 -26.68
CA LEU A 405 7.34 7.11 -26.11
C LEU A 405 6.43 6.90 -24.90
N ASN A 406 5.59 5.86 -24.89
CA ASN A 406 4.75 5.52 -23.75
C ASN A 406 5.59 5.20 -22.51
N ILE A 407 6.61 4.34 -22.65
CA ILE A 407 7.53 4.01 -21.55
C ILE A 407 8.22 5.28 -21.02
N ILE A 408 8.70 6.16 -21.91
CA ILE A 408 9.31 7.44 -21.53
C ILE A 408 8.32 8.31 -20.73
N LEU A 409 7.07 8.40 -21.18
CA LEU A 409 6.04 9.17 -20.48
C LEU A 409 5.67 8.59 -19.12
N ILE A 410 5.72 7.26 -18.95
CA ILE A 410 5.54 6.62 -17.64
C ILE A 410 6.65 7.05 -16.68
N PHE A 411 7.92 6.96 -17.09
CA PHE A 411 9.04 7.41 -16.26
C PHE A 411 8.99 8.90 -15.94
N ALA A 412 8.61 9.74 -16.91
CA ALA A 412 8.40 11.17 -16.71
C ALA A 412 7.29 11.43 -15.67
N ALA A 413 6.16 10.74 -15.80
CA ALA A 413 5.04 10.89 -14.87
C ALA A 413 5.41 10.43 -13.45
N LEU A 414 6.10 9.30 -13.29
CA LEU A 414 6.55 8.81 -11.99
C LEU A 414 7.50 9.81 -11.30
N SER A 415 8.50 10.30 -12.03
CA SER A 415 9.48 11.26 -11.49
C SER A 415 8.83 12.60 -11.14
N THR A 416 7.95 13.13 -12.00
CA THR A 416 7.27 14.43 -11.74
C THR A 416 6.26 14.38 -10.60
N LEU A 417 5.61 13.24 -10.38
CA LEU A 417 4.66 13.05 -9.29
C LEU A 417 5.33 12.65 -7.98
N GLY A 418 6.64 12.36 -7.98
CA GLY A 418 7.32 11.76 -6.83
C GLY A 418 6.77 10.38 -6.47
N ALA A 419 6.20 9.67 -7.44
CA ALA A 419 5.58 8.37 -7.21
C ALA A 419 6.64 7.28 -7.08
N THR A 420 6.51 6.46 -6.05
CA THR A 420 7.44 5.38 -5.73
C THR A 420 7.32 4.22 -6.73
N LEU A 421 8.42 3.87 -7.39
CA LEU A 421 8.53 2.65 -8.20
C LEU A 421 8.83 1.46 -7.28
N THR A 422 7.91 0.50 -7.23
CA THR A 422 8.04 -0.75 -6.47
C THR A 422 8.32 -1.92 -7.42
N LEU A 423 8.68 -3.08 -6.90
CA LEU A 423 8.86 -4.30 -7.66
C LEU A 423 7.55 -4.74 -8.36
N PRO A 424 6.38 -4.77 -7.69
CA PRO A 424 5.10 -4.85 -8.39
C PRO A 424 4.93 -3.73 -9.43
N GLY A 425 5.35 -2.50 -9.14
CA GLY A 425 5.38 -1.40 -10.11
C GLY A 425 6.12 -1.72 -11.42
N ILE A 426 7.28 -2.40 -11.33
CA ILE A 426 8.01 -2.88 -12.51
C ILE A 426 7.14 -3.88 -13.30
N ALA A 427 6.46 -4.81 -12.63
CA ALA A 427 5.51 -5.71 -13.29
C ALA A 427 4.37 -4.94 -13.98
N GLY A 428 3.89 -3.84 -13.40
CA GLY A 428 2.91 -2.93 -14.01
C GLY A 428 3.40 -2.27 -15.31
N ILE A 429 4.67 -1.85 -15.36
CA ILE A 429 5.30 -1.34 -16.58
C ILE A 429 5.40 -2.44 -17.64
N VAL A 430 5.86 -3.64 -17.27
CA VAL A 430 5.97 -4.79 -18.19
C VAL A 430 4.60 -5.20 -18.72
N LEU A 431 3.58 -5.21 -17.87
CA LEU A 431 2.19 -5.47 -18.27
C LEU A 431 1.70 -4.40 -19.25
N THR A 432 2.00 -3.13 -18.97
CA THR A 432 1.67 -2.01 -19.87
C THR A 432 2.34 -2.19 -21.24
N ILE A 433 3.57 -2.70 -21.31
CA ILE A 433 4.24 -3.00 -22.58
C ILE A 433 3.45 -4.02 -23.41
N GLY A 434 2.96 -5.09 -22.77
CA GLY A 434 2.13 -6.11 -23.43
C GLY A 434 0.76 -5.59 -23.90
N MET A 435 0.16 -4.66 -23.14
CA MET A 435 -1.17 -4.09 -23.44
C MET A 435 -1.14 -2.87 -24.37
N ALA A 436 -0.11 -2.03 -24.32
CA ALA A 436 -0.08 -0.73 -25.00
C ALA A 436 -0.17 -0.85 -26.53
N VAL A 437 0.17 -2.02 -27.08
CA VAL A 437 0.03 -2.31 -28.51
C VAL A 437 -1.40 -2.72 -28.92
N ASP A 438 -2.29 -3.10 -27.98
CA ASP A 438 -3.67 -3.55 -28.25
C ASP A 438 -4.47 -2.48 -29.01
N ALA A 439 -4.44 -1.23 -28.54
CA ALA A 439 -5.13 -0.13 -29.19
C ALA A 439 -4.62 0.09 -30.63
N ASN A 440 -3.31 -0.09 -30.87
CA ASN A 440 -2.75 -0.02 -32.21
C ASN A 440 -3.22 -1.18 -33.10
N VAL A 441 -3.20 -2.41 -32.58
CA VAL A 441 -3.72 -3.61 -33.26
C VAL A 441 -5.18 -3.43 -33.67
N LEU A 442 -6.03 -2.94 -32.76
CA LEU A 442 -7.45 -2.65 -33.03
C LEU A 442 -7.62 -1.64 -34.18
N ILE A 443 -6.88 -0.53 -34.15
CA ILE A 443 -6.93 0.49 -35.21
C ILE A 443 -6.51 -0.14 -36.54
N TYR A 444 -5.47 -0.98 -36.54
CA TYR A 444 -4.92 -1.60 -37.73
C TYR A 444 -5.89 -2.60 -38.36
N GLU A 445 -6.50 -3.48 -37.55
CA GLU A 445 -7.53 -4.38 -38.06
C GLU A 445 -8.77 -3.62 -38.54
N ARG A 446 -9.20 -2.55 -37.85
CA ARG A 446 -10.33 -1.75 -38.32
C ARG A 446 -10.04 -1.04 -39.64
N MET A 447 -8.84 -0.50 -39.82
CA MET A 447 -8.43 0.06 -41.12
C MET A 447 -8.46 -0.98 -42.24
N ARG A 448 -8.06 -2.22 -41.93
CA ARG A 448 -8.07 -3.34 -42.90
C ARG A 448 -9.49 -3.74 -43.28
N GLU A 449 -10.40 -3.82 -42.31
CA GLU A 449 -11.83 -4.09 -42.58
C GLU A 449 -12.43 -3.02 -43.51
N GLU A 450 -12.15 -1.75 -43.25
CA GLU A 450 -12.67 -0.63 -44.04
C GLU A 450 -12.07 -0.59 -45.46
N GLN A 451 -10.80 -0.97 -45.61
CA GLN A 451 -10.17 -1.12 -46.92
C GLN A 451 -10.80 -2.29 -47.71
N ARG A 452 -11.14 -3.40 -47.05
CA ARG A 452 -11.86 -4.52 -47.68
C ARG A 452 -13.27 -4.16 -48.10
N ALA A 453 -13.91 -3.25 -47.38
CA ALA A 453 -15.19 -2.67 -47.77
C ALA A 453 -15.08 -1.71 -48.98
N GLY A 454 -13.93 -1.62 -49.64
CA GLY A 454 -13.72 -0.86 -50.87
C GLY A 454 -13.39 0.62 -50.67
N LYS A 455 -13.15 1.07 -49.42
CA LYS A 455 -12.78 2.47 -49.16
C LYS A 455 -11.38 2.78 -49.65
N THR A 456 -11.18 4.03 -50.10
CA THR A 456 -9.84 4.52 -50.47
C THR A 456 -8.89 4.47 -49.26
N PRO A 457 -7.56 4.35 -49.46
CA PRO A 457 -6.59 4.30 -48.37
C PRO A 457 -6.76 5.38 -47.30
N ILE A 458 -7.02 6.62 -47.70
CA ILE A 458 -7.22 7.73 -46.76
C ILE A 458 -8.55 7.64 -45.99
N GLN A 459 -9.62 7.19 -46.65
CA GLN A 459 -10.92 6.99 -46.01
C GLN A 459 -10.87 5.80 -45.04
N ALA A 460 -10.15 4.73 -45.40
CA ALA A 460 -9.93 3.57 -44.54
C ALA A 460 -9.16 3.96 -43.27
N ILE A 461 -8.09 4.78 -43.39
CA ILE A 461 -7.35 5.30 -42.23
C ILE A 461 -8.25 6.14 -41.33
N ASN A 462 -8.94 7.15 -41.87
CA ASN A 462 -9.81 8.02 -41.06
C ASN A 462 -10.92 7.21 -40.36
N ALA A 463 -11.55 6.27 -41.08
CA ALA A 463 -12.61 5.43 -40.54
C ALA A 463 -12.09 4.46 -39.47
N GLY A 464 -10.88 3.92 -39.64
CA GLY A 464 -10.23 3.06 -38.66
C GLY A 464 -10.03 3.78 -37.32
N PHE A 465 -9.38 4.94 -37.34
CA PHE A 465 -9.18 5.75 -36.12
C PHE A 465 -10.51 6.22 -35.51
N SER A 466 -11.47 6.72 -36.32
CA SER A 466 -12.72 7.25 -35.76
C SER A 466 -13.61 6.18 -35.14
N ARG A 467 -13.65 4.97 -35.73
CA ARG A 467 -14.50 3.88 -35.24
C ARG A 467 -13.87 3.12 -34.09
N ALA A 468 -12.55 2.95 -34.07
CA ALA A 468 -11.85 2.26 -32.98
C ALA A 468 -11.85 3.08 -31.68
N TRP A 469 -11.97 4.41 -31.75
CA TRP A 469 -11.87 5.30 -30.60
C TRP A 469 -12.81 4.95 -29.44
N GLY A 470 -14.09 4.65 -29.73
CA GLY A 470 -15.06 4.28 -28.70
C GLY A 470 -14.65 3.02 -27.95
N THR A 471 -14.32 1.96 -28.70
CA THR A 471 -13.89 0.68 -28.14
C THR A 471 -12.59 0.81 -27.33
N ILE A 472 -11.63 1.64 -27.77
CA ILE A 472 -10.36 1.88 -27.04
C ILE A 472 -10.59 2.60 -25.71
N ILE A 473 -11.46 3.63 -25.71
CA ILE A 473 -11.81 4.31 -24.46
C ILE A 473 -12.50 3.33 -23.51
N ASP A 474 -13.45 2.55 -24.02
CA ASP A 474 -14.22 1.64 -23.19
C ASP A 474 -13.32 0.60 -22.51
N SER A 475 -12.36 0.03 -23.24
CA SER A 475 -11.41 -0.95 -22.69
C SER A 475 -10.41 -0.34 -21.69
N HIS A 476 -9.91 0.86 -21.95
CA HIS A 476 -8.97 1.51 -21.03
C HIS A 476 -9.67 2.04 -19.77
N LEU A 477 -10.93 2.47 -19.87
CA LEU A 477 -11.68 2.97 -18.72
C LEU A 477 -11.98 1.84 -17.72
N THR A 478 -12.30 0.62 -18.17
CA THR A 478 -12.48 -0.53 -17.26
C THR A 478 -11.18 -0.90 -16.54
N GLN A 479 -10.05 -0.88 -17.26
CA GLN A 479 -8.73 -1.12 -16.66
C GLN A 479 -8.36 -0.02 -15.66
N LEU A 480 -8.69 1.24 -15.96
CA LEU A 480 -8.45 2.37 -15.06
C LEU A 480 -9.29 2.25 -13.78
N VAL A 481 -10.54 1.80 -13.87
CA VAL A 481 -11.37 1.52 -12.68
C VAL A 481 -10.68 0.49 -11.76
N ALA A 482 -10.14 -0.60 -12.32
CA ALA A 482 -9.39 -1.58 -11.54
C ALA A 482 -8.15 -0.97 -10.87
N ALA A 483 -7.38 -0.16 -11.62
CA ALA A 483 -6.21 0.54 -11.08
C ALA A 483 -6.59 1.53 -9.95
N VAL A 484 -7.70 2.26 -10.07
CA VAL A 484 -8.17 3.19 -9.05
C VAL A 484 -8.59 2.45 -7.77
N VAL A 485 -9.33 1.34 -7.91
CA VAL A 485 -9.70 0.53 -6.75
C VAL A 485 -8.47 -0.05 -6.07
N LEU A 486 -7.50 -0.55 -6.84
CA LEU A 486 -6.21 -1.02 -6.32
C LEU A 486 -5.42 0.07 -5.60
N TYR A 487 -5.46 1.32 -6.08
CA TYR A 487 -4.77 2.43 -5.44
C TYR A 487 -5.35 2.75 -4.06
N PHE A 488 -6.68 2.81 -3.94
CA PHE A 488 -7.33 3.14 -2.67
C PHE A 488 -7.38 1.98 -1.67
N MET A 489 -7.36 0.74 -2.16
CA MET A 489 -7.56 -0.45 -1.31
C MET A 489 -6.31 -1.31 -1.15
N GLY A 490 -5.28 -1.11 -1.97
CA GLY A 490 -3.98 -1.74 -1.80
C GLY A 490 -3.14 -1.03 -0.73
N SER A 491 -2.14 -1.73 -0.20
CA SER A 491 -1.13 -1.17 0.70
C SER A 491 0.26 -1.17 0.04
N GLY A 492 1.11 -0.23 0.46
CA GLY A 492 2.54 -0.13 0.11
C GLY A 492 2.88 -0.53 -1.33
N PRO A 493 3.49 -1.72 -1.57
CA PRO A 493 3.88 -2.18 -2.91
C PRO A 493 2.78 -2.20 -3.97
N ILE A 494 1.53 -2.52 -3.57
CA ILE A 494 0.39 -2.63 -4.48
C ILE A 494 -0.09 -1.26 -4.95
N GLN A 495 -0.01 -0.24 -4.10
CA GLN A 495 -0.30 1.13 -4.51
C GLN A 495 0.69 1.58 -5.60
N GLY A 496 1.97 1.24 -5.45
CA GLY A 496 2.98 1.48 -6.50
C GLY A 496 2.62 0.79 -7.83
N PHE A 497 2.20 -0.47 -7.79
CA PHE A 497 1.67 -1.16 -8.97
C PHE A 497 0.46 -0.46 -9.58
N ALA A 498 -0.52 -0.06 -8.77
CA ALA A 498 -1.72 0.63 -9.22
C ALA A 498 -1.40 1.96 -9.92
N VAL A 499 -0.45 2.73 -9.38
CA VAL A 499 0.02 3.99 -9.99
C VAL A 499 0.70 3.73 -11.33
N THR A 500 1.62 2.76 -11.40
CA THR A 500 2.30 2.44 -12.67
C THR A 500 1.34 1.94 -13.74
N LEU A 501 0.39 1.08 -13.39
CA LEU A 501 -0.66 0.60 -14.28
C LEU A 501 -1.57 1.75 -14.76
N GLY A 502 -2.06 2.59 -13.83
CA GLY A 502 -2.93 3.71 -14.15
C GLY A 502 -2.26 4.75 -15.05
N LEU A 503 -1.01 5.14 -14.74
CA LEU A 503 -0.21 6.02 -15.59
C LEU A 503 0.07 5.37 -16.95
N GLY A 504 0.35 4.07 -16.97
CA GLY A 504 0.54 3.28 -18.18
C GLY A 504 -0.67 3.36 -19.12
N ILE A 505 -1.87 3.13 -18.59
CA ILE A 505 -3.14 3.19 -19.34
C ILE A 505 -3.41 4.62 -19.85
N ILE A 506 -3.24 5.64 -19.01
CA ILE A 506 -3.51 7.04 -19.41
C ILE A 506 -2.54 7.48 -20.51
N THR A 507 -1.25 7.20 -20.33
CA THR A 507 -0.23 7.55 -21.32
C THR A 507 -0.37 6.71 -22.59
N SER A 508 -0.80 5.45 -22.51
CA SER A 508 -0.98 4.59 -23.68
C SER A 508 -2.18 5.03 -24.52
N LEU A 509 -3.27 5.50 -23.90
CA LEU A 509 -4.40 6.10 -24.61
C LEU A 509 -3.95 7.31 -25.45
N PHE A 510 -3.07 8.14 -24.90
CA PHE A 510 -2.50 9.28 -25.62
C PHE A 510 -1.58 8.85 -26.77
N THR A 511 -0.62 7.94 -26.53
CA THR A 511 0.36 7.54 -27.54
C THR A 511 -0.25 6.68 -28.65
N SER A 512 -1.04 5.67 -28.29
CA SER A 512 -1.61 4.71 -29.24
C SER A 512 -2.57 5.35 -30.24
N TYR A 513 -3.32 6.39 -29.83
CA TYR A 513 -4.22 7.12 -30.72
C TYR A 513 -3.56 8.35 -31.33
N THR A 514 -3.14 9.30 -30.50
CA THR A 514 -2.77 10.64 -30.97
C THR A 514 -1.43 10.64 -31.69
N VAL A 515 -0.42 9.98 -31.10
CA VAL A 515 0.94 9.93 -31.66
C VAL A 515 0.95 9.03 -32.89
N THR A 516 0.34 7.84 -32.83
CA THR A 516 0.26 6.95 -34.00
C THR A 516 -0.52 7.60 -35.15
N SER A 517 -1.62 8.32 -34.87
CA SER A 517 -2.37 9.06 -35.91
C SER A 517 -1.49 10.11 -36.60
N TYR A 518 -0.70 10.86 -35.82
CA TYR A 518 0.25 11.84 -36.37
C TYR A 518 1.32 11.17 -37.24
N GLN A 519 1.94 10.09 -36.76
CA GLN A 519 2.96 9.33 -37.51
C GLN A 519 2.43 8.80 -38.85
N VAL A 520 1.25 8.17 -38.82
CA VAL A 520 0.58 7.65 -40.02
C VAL A 520 0.23 8.77 -40.99
N GLY A 521 -0.24 9.92 -40.48
CA GLY A 521 -0.57 11.09 -41.28
C GLY A 521 0.65 11.69 -41.97
N LEU A 522 1.77 11.80 -41.26
CA LEU A 522 3.05 12.27 -41.79
C LEU A 522 3.56 11.31 -42.89
N TRP A 523 3.56 10.01 -42.62
CA TRP A 523 3.96 8.99 -43.59
C TRP A 523 3.08 9.00 -44.85
N PHE A 524 1.76 9.13 -44.71
CA PHE A 524 0.83 9.17 -45.83
C PHE A 524 1.09 10.39 -46.74
N LYS A 525 1.36 11.57 -46.14
CA LYS A 525 1.71 12.79 -46.88
C LYS A 525 3.00 12.62 -47.70
N LEU A 526 4.01 11.97 -47.12
CA LEU A 526 5.32 11.77 -47.73
C LEU A 526 5.30 10.69 -48.82
N ARG A 527 4.71 9.53 -48.54
CA ARG A 527 4.84 8.33 -49.39
C ARG A 527 3.67 8.10 -50.36
N ARG A 528 2.51 8.72 -50.12
CA ARG A 528 1.27 8.62 -50.92
C ARG A 528 1.00 7.21 -51.47
N PRO A 529 0.88 6.19 -50.60
CA PRO A 529 0.72 4.80 -51.02
C PRO A 529 -0.61 4.57 -51.74
N LYS A 530 -0.58 3.82 -52.84
CA LYS A 530 -1.80 3.44 -53.60
C LYS A 530 -2.59 2.31 -52.93
N THR A 531 -1.93 1.46 -52.15
CA THR A 531 -2.56 0.39 -51.36
C THR A 531 -1.93 0.31 -49.97
N LEU A 532 -2.75 0.02 -48.96
CA LEU A 532 -2.26 -0.25 -47.61
C LEU A 532 -2.00 -1.76 -47.48
N LYS A 533 -0.76 -2.14 -47.18
CA LYS A 533 -0.41 -3.50 -46.73
C LYS A 533 -0.31 -3.44 -45.21
N ILE A 534 -1.37 -3.86 -44.51
CA ILE A 534 -1.49 -3.68 -43.06
C ILE A 534 -0.87 -4.85 -42.28
N GLN A 535 -1.13 -6.09 -42.68
CA GLN A 535 -0.61 -7.28 -42.00
C GLN A 535 0.40 -8.04 -42.89
N HIS A 536 1.57 -8.37 -42.35
CA HIS A 536 2.63 -9.13 -43.03
C HIS A 536 2.57 -10.62 -42.68
N PHE A 537 2.40 -10.96 -41.40
CA PHE A 537 2.26 -12.34 -40.91
C PHE A 537 0.82 -12.63 -40.46
N ARG A 538 0.25 -13.75 -40.90
CA ARG A 538 -1.16 -14.10 -40.70
C ARG A 538 -1.31 -15.22 -39.68
N PHE A 539 -1.75 -14.88 -38.47
CA PHE A 539 -2.02 -15.86 -37.41
C PHE A 539 -3.24 -16.75 -37.73
N ILE A 540 -4.28 -16.17 -38.32
CA ILE A 540 -5.50 -16.87 -38.75
C ILE A 540 -5.81 -16.43 -40.19
N PRO A 541 -6.05 -17.36 -41.14
CA PRO A 541 -6.40 -17.03 -42.51
C PRO A 541 -7.68 -16.20 -42.62
N ASP A 542 -7.74 -15.37 -43.66
CA ASP A 542 -8.90 -14.54 -43.95
C ASP A 542 -10.13 -15.35 -44.37
N GLY A 543 -11.28 -15.06 -43.78
CA GLY A 543 -12.53 -15.76 -44.08
C GLY A 543 -12.68 -17.10 -43.37
N THR A 544 -11.89 -17.35 -42.32
CA THR A 544 -12.09 -18.51 -41.44
C THR A 544 -13.47 -18.41 -40.79
N THR A 545 -14.27 -19.46 -40.90
CA THR A 545 -15.61 -19.57 -40.30
C THR A 545 -15.62 -20.73 -39.30
N ILE A 546 -15.16 -20.47 -38.08
CA ILE A 546 -15.20 -21.46 -36.99
C ILE A 546 -16.59 -21.41 -36.34
N PRO A 547 -17.29 -22.55 -36.19
CA PRO A 547 -18.59 -22.60 -35.53
C PRO A 547 -18.45 -22.66 -34.00
N PHE A 548 -18.08 -21.52 -33.38
CA PHE A 548 -17.86 -21.41 -31.93
C PHE A 548 -19.10 -21.83 -31.12
N MET A 549 -20.30 -21.50 -31.58
CA MET A 549 -21.56 -21.86 -30.91
C MET A 549 -21.83 -23.36 -30.85
N LYS A 550 -21.20 -24.17 -31.72
CA LYS A 550 -21.27 -25.64 -31.62
C LYS A 550 -20.24 -26.17 -30.63
N ILE A 551 -19.04 -25.60 -30.65
CA ILE A 551 -17.91 -26.00 -29.79
C ILE A 551 -18.15 -25.56 -28.34
N SER A 552 -18.87 -24.46 -28.13
CA SER A 552 -19.11 -23.86 -26.81
C SER A 552 -19.75 -24.81 -25.81
N LYS A 553 -20.54 -25.79 -26.24
CA LYS A 553 -21.12 -26.81 -25.35
C LYS A 553 -20.04 -27.62 -24.62
N TYR A 554 -18.96 -28.00 -25.32
CA TYR A 554 -17.85 -28.74 -24.74
C TYR A 554 -16.98 -27.84 -23.84
N VAL A 555 -16.74 -26.61 -24.28
CA VAL A 555 -15.92 -25.65 -23.52
C VAL A 555 -16.64 -25.21 -22.25
N ILE A 556 -17.95 -24.99 -22.28
CA ILE A 556 -18.78 -24.71 -21.10
C ILE A 556 -18.78 -25.90 -20.15
N ALA A 557 -18.93 -27.13 -20.65
CA ALA A 557 -18.86 -28.32 -19.81
C ALA A 557 -17.49 -28.43 -19.10
N PHE A 558 -16.39 -28.22 -19.83
CA PHE A 558 -15.04 -28.17 -19.26
C PHE A 558 -14.91 -27.05 -18.22
N SER A 559 -15.40 -25.86 -18.53
CA SER A 559 -15.38 -24.68 -17.66
C SER A 559 -16.11 -24.94 -16.35
N ILE A 560 -17.29 -25.55 -16.40
CA ILE A 560 -18.09 -25.93 -15.22
C ILE A 560 -17.34 -26.96 -14.38
N ILE A 561 -16.75 -27.99 -15.00
CA ILE A 561 -15.97 -29.01 -14.29
C ILE A 561 -14.77 -28.37 -13.59
N MET A 562 -14.00 -27.55 -14.30
CA MET A 562 -12.81 -26.88 -13.75
C MET A 562 -13.17 -25.88 -12.65
N THR A 563 -14.29 -25.18 -12.78
CA THR A 563 -14.84 -24.32 -11.72
C THR A 563 -15.22 -25.16 -10.50
N GLY A 564 -15.88 -26.29 -10.70
CA GLY A 564 -16.20 -27.25 -9.63
C GLY A 564 -14.96 -27.81 -8.93
N VAL A 565 -13.91 -28.15 -9.69
CA VAL A 565 -12.61 -28.59 -9.16
C VAL A 565 -11.93 -27.46 -8.37
N SER A 566 -12.01 -26.22 -8.86
CA SER A 566 -11.46 -25.04 -8.20
C SER A 566 -12.14 -24.80 -6.85
N ILE A 567 -13.47 -24.80 -6.82
CA ILE A 567 -14.26 -24.65 -5.59
C ILE A 567 -14.02 -25.83 -4.64
N GLY A 568 -14.05 -27.06 -5.17
CA GLY A 568 -13.79 -28.27 -4.38
C GLY A 568 -12.41 -28.25 -3.74
N SER A 569 -11.38 -27.86 -4.50
CA SER A 569 -10.02 -27.70 -3.95
C SER A 569 -10.00 -26.64 -2.85
N ALA A 570 -10.62 -25.48 -3.06
CA ALA A 570 -10.67 -24.42 -2.06
C ALA A 570 -11.34 -24.87 -0.75
N VAL A 571 -12.40 -25.70 -0.84
CA VAL A 571 -13.13 -26.19 0.34
C VAL A 571 -12.39 -27.34 1.04
N PHE A 572 -11.82 -28.31 0.31
CA PHE A 572 -11.23 -29.51 0.91
C PHE A 572 -9.73 -29.39 1.23
N LYS A 573 -8.97 -28.67 0.41
CA LYS A 573 -7.52 -28.48 0.58
C LYS A 573 -7.20 -27.15 1.28
N GLY A 574 -8.01 -26.13 1.06
CA GLY A 574 -7.76 -24.78 1.57
C GLY A 574 -6.69 -24.01 0.78
N PHE A 575 -6.39 -22.80 1.22
CA PHE A 575 -5.39 -21.92 0.63
C PHE A 575 -4.12 -21.88 1.49
N ASN A 576 -2.96 -21.78 0.84
CA ASN A 576 -1.69 -21.42 1.51
C ASN A 576 -1.68 -19.90 1.74
N LEU A 577 -2.36 -19.45 2.79
CA LEU A 577 -2.51 -18.02 3.09
C LEU A 577 -1.19 -17.44 3.61
N GLY A 578 -0.79 -16.29 3.07
CA GLY A 578 0.35 -15.52 3.55
C GLY A 578 0.08 -14.83 4.89
N ILE A 579 1.13 -14.26 5.48
CA ILE A 579 1.05 -13.52 6.76
C ILE A 579 0.09 -12.32 6.71
N ASP A 580 -0.18 -11.78 5.52
CA ASP A 580 -1.15 -10.69 5.33
C ASP A 580 -2.59 -11.09 5.72
N PHE A 581 -2.91 -12.39 5.75
CA PHE A 581 -4.26 -12.90 6.07
C PHE A 581 -4.31 -13.69 7.38
N VAL A 582 -3.23 -14.37 7.74
CA VAL A 582 -3.17 -15.21 8.96
C VAL A 582 -2.53 -14.45 10.12
N GLY A 583 -1.74 -13.42 9.85
CA GLY A 583 -0.83 -12.82 10.82
C GLY A 583 0.38 -13.72 11.13
N GLY A 584 1.37 -13.15 11.80
CA GLY A 584 2.61 -13.83 12.15
C GLY A 584 3.82 -13.23 11.43
N THR A 585 4.90 -14.01 11.38
CA THR A 585 6.19 -13.54 10.87
C THR A 585 6.71 -14.42 9.74
N ALA A 586 7.11 -13.80 8.63
CA ALA A 586 7.82 -14.43 7.52
C ALA A 586 9.27 -13.94 7.47
N ILE A 587 10.21 -14.87 7.46
CA ILE A 587 11.65 -14.61 7.44
C ILE A 587 12.23 -15.29 6.21
N GLU A 588 12.81 -14.50 5.32
CA GLU A 588 13.55 -14.98 4.16
C GLU A 588 15.02 -15.08 4.53
N ILE A 589 15.57 -16.28 4.44
CA ILE A 589 16.97 -16.58 4.76
C ILE A 589 17.69 -17.11 3.53
N GLN A 590 18.98 -16.82 3.43
CA GLN A 590 19.86 -17.32 2.38
C GLN A 590 21.05 -18.04 2.98
N HIS A 591 21.35 -19.24 2.48
CA HIS A 591 22.53 -19.99 2.89
C HIS A 591 23.79 -19.48 2.18
N VAL A 592 24.79 -19.08 2.97
CA VAL A 592 26.08 -18.61 2.47
C VAL A 592 26.99 -19.81 2.23
N GLY A 593 27.25 -20.13 0.96
CA GLY A 593 28.23 -21.16 0.56
C GLY A 593 27.66 -22.44 -0.06
N GLY A 594 26.37 -22.49 -0.40
CA GLY A 594 25.77 -23.66 -1.04
C GLY A 594 24.25 -23.63 -1.09
N PRO A 595 23.58 -24.63 -1.69
CA PRO A 595 22.13 -24.76 -1.63
C PRO A 595 21.66 -24.97 -0.20
N ALA A 596 20.52 -24.39 0.15
CA ALA A 596 19.96 -24.50 1.49
C ALA A 596 19.29 -25.87 1.71
N ASP A 597 19.54 -26.47 2.87
CA ASP A 597 18.85 -27.68 3.30
C ASP A 597 17.58 -27.31 4.09
N VAL A 598 16.43 -27.37 3.41
CA VAL A 598 15.10 -27.10 3.99
C VAL A 598 14.80 -28.06 5.15
N GLY A 599 15.26 -29.31 5.07
CA GLY A 599 15.07 -30.31 6.13
C GLY A 599 15.83 -29.93 7.39
N ARG A 600 17.08 -29.48 7.23
CA ARG A 600 17.92 -29.00 8.34
C ARG A 600 17.35 -27.74 8.99
N VAL A 601 16.93 -26.75 8.19
CA VAL A 601 16.30 -25.52 8.72
C VAL A 601 15.03 -25.85 9.51
N ARG A 602 14.22 -26.82 9.04
CA ARG A 602 13.03 -27.27 9.75
C ARG A 602 13.36 -27.93 11.08
N GLU A 603 14.38 -28.77 11.13
CA GLU A 603 14.85 -29.42 12.37
C GLU A 603 15.36 -28.40 13.39
N LEU A 604 16.18 -27.43 12.94
CA LEU A 604 16.73 -26.39 13.82
C LEU A 604 15.64 -25.48 14.42
N THR A 605 14.58 -25.22 13.66
CA THR A 605 13.52 -24.30 14.07
C THR A 605 12.43 -25.00 14.90
N SER A 606 12.17 -26.30 14.70
CA SER A 606 11.10 -27.00 15.42
C SER A 606 11.30 -27.04 16.93
N ASP A 607 12.55 -27.02 17.40
CA ASP A 607 12.89 -27.16 18.81
C ASP A 607 12.80 -25.84 19.60
N LEU A 608 12.47 -24.73 18.93
CA LEU A 608 12.43 -23.38 19.53
C LEU A 608 11.17 -23.11 20.38
N GLY A 609 10.16 -23.99 20.30
CA GLY A 609 8.91 -23.85 21.05
C GLY A 609 8.03 -22.67 20.60
N LEU A 610 8.08 -22.30 19.32
CA LEU A 610 7.39 -21.13 18.74
C LEU A 610 6.06 -21.48 18.03
N GLY A 611 5.47 -22.64 18.34
CA GLY A 611 4.27 -23.14 17.66
C GLY A 611 4.57 -23.78 16.30
N GLU A 612 3.60 -23.73 15.37
CA GLU A 612 3.78 -24.28 14.03
C GLU A 612 4.72 -23.38 13.20
N ILE A 613 5.84 -23.95 12.74
CA ILE A 613 6.79 -23.28 11.85
C ILE A 613 6.76 -23.96 10.49
N GLN A 614 6.46 -23.18 9.45
CA GLN A 614 6.47 -23.66 8.07
C GLN A 614 7.78 -23.25 7.40
N VAL A 615 8.53 -24.25 6.93
CA VAL A 615 9.79 -24.03 6.22
C VAL A 615 9.65 -24.58 4.81
N GLN A 616 9.90 -23.72 3.82
CA GLN A 616 9.82 -24.06 2.40
C GLN A 616 10.95 -23.36 1.61
N GLY A 617 11.44 -23.99 0.54
CA GLY A 617 12.36 -23.32 -0.38
C GLY A 617 11.67 -22.13 -1.07
N PHE A 618 12.42 -21.08 -1.37
CA PHE A 618 11.86 -19.83 -1.89
C PHE A 618 12.76 -19.22 -2.96
N GLY A 619 12.35 -19.21 -4.22
CA GLY A 619 13.15 -18.57 -5.28
C GLY A 619 14.36 -19.40 -5.67
N THR A 620 15.56 -19.00 -5.26
CA THR A 620 16.79 -19.73 -5.64
C THR A 620 17.00 -20.97 -4.76
N PRO A 621 17.84 -21.94 -5.18
CA PRO A 621 18.17 -23.09 -4.34
C PRO A 621 18.87 -22.74 -3.01
N GLN A 622 19.32 -21.49 -2.83
CA GLN A 622 19.99 -21.01 -1.62
C GLN A 622 19.02 -20.37 -0.62
N ASP A 623 17.82 -20.03 -1.07
CA ASP A 623 16.89 -19.19 -0.35
C ASP A 623 15.75 -20.04 0.24
N VAL A 624 15.40 -19.76 1.49
CA VAL A 624 14.37 -20.47 2.26
C VAL A 624 13.46 -19.45 2.93
N LEU A 625 12.16 -19.73 2.90
CA LEU A 625 11.16 -18.98 3.62
C LEU A 625 10.77 -19.75 4.88
N VAL A 626 10.97 -19.11 6.02
CA VAL A 626 10.54 -19.57 7.34
C VAL A 626 9.35 -18.73 7.79
N ARG A 627 8.19 -19.35 8.00
CA ARG A 627 7.01 -18.68 8.55
C ARG A 627 6.73 -19.19 9.95
N VAL A 628 6.58 -18.25 10.87
CA VAL A 628 6.27 -18.48 12.27
C VAL A 628 4.89 -17.92 12.54
N GLN A 629 4.04 -18.72 13.18
CA GLN A 629 2.71 -18.27 13.60
C GLN A 629 2.81 -17.07 14.57
N ALA A 630 1.80 -16.21 14.60
CA ALA A 630 1.69 -15.12 15.57
C ALA A 630 1.78 -15.67 17.01
N GLN A 631 2.63 -15.05 17.84
CA GLN A 631 2.91 -15.50 19.21
C GLN A 631 1.93 -14.93 20.24
N GLU A 632 1.63 -15.70 21.29
CA GLU A 632 0.89 -15.23 22.46
C GLU A 632 1.74 -14.25 23.27
N GLY A 633 1.26 -13.01 23.44
CA GLY A 633 2.04 -11.90 24.03
C GLY A 633 2.21 -10.70 23.09
N GLY A 634 1.67 -10.80 21.87
CA GLY A 634 1.73 -9.72 20.89
C GLY A 634 3.14 -9.54 20.33
N GLN A 635 3.41 -8.35 19.82
CA GLN A 635 4.54 -8.17 18.92
C GLN A 635 5.93 -8.32 19.58
N SER A 636 6.06 -8.07 20.89
CA SER A 636 7.30 -8.34 21.63
C SER A 636 7.65 -9.83 21.63
N ALA A 637 6.63 -10.70 21.64
CA ALA A 637 6.82 -12.15 21.54
C ALA A 637 7.20 -12.57 20.10
N ASP A 638 6.60 -11.96 19.08
CA ASP A 638 6.99 -12.19 17.67
C ASP A 638 8.46 -11.81 17.43
N GLN A 639 8.95 -10.74 18.06
CA GLN A 639 10.36 -10.35 17.95
C GLN A 639 11.31 -11.35 18.62
N ILE A 640 10.95 -11.82 19.81
CA ILE A 640 11.73 -12.85 20.50
C ILE A 640 11.77 -14.12 19.63
N ALA A 641 10.67 -14.43 18.93
CA ALA A 641 10.63 -15.52 17.97
C ALA A 641 11.59 -15.29 16.79
N VAL A 642 11.56 -14.11 16.15
CA VAL A 642 12.49 -13.74 15.07
C VAL A 642 13.95 -13.82 15.53
N ALA A 643 14.27 -13.27 16.70
CA ALA A 643 15.62 -13.26 17.25
C ALA A 643 16.12 -14.69 17.50
N LYS A 644 15.30 -15.55 18.12
CA LYS A 644 15.63 -16.97 18.34
C LYS A 644 15.87 -17.72 17.03
N VAL A 645 15.00 -17.52 16.04
CA VAL A 645 15.13 -18.17 14.72
C VAL A 645 16.41 -17.69 14.03
N THR A 646 16.66 -16.38 14.02
CA THR A 646 17.83 -15.79 13.37
C THR A 646 19.13 -16.23 14.03
N GLU A 647 19.18 -16.29 15.36
CA GLU A 647 20.36 -16.70 16.11
C GLU A 647 20.76 -18.16 15.83
N VAL A 648 19.79 -19.08 15.83
CA VAL A 648 20.04 -20.50 15.54
C VAL A 648 20.51 -20.71 14.10
N LEU A 649 19.94 -19.97 13.16
CA LEU A 649 20.26 -20.12 11.74
C LEU A 649 21.59 -19.44 11.36
N ALA A 650 21.94 -18.34 12.02
CA ALA A 650 23.23 -17.67 11.83
C ALA A 650 24.41 -18.61 12.18
N ALA A 651 24.23 -19.52 13.13
CA ALA A 651 25.25 -20.52 13.49
C ALA A 651 25.57 -21.51 12.35
N GLU A 652 24.67 -21.66 11.38
CA GLU A 652 24.79 -22.57 10.22
C GLU A 652 24.96 -21.78 8.90
N ASN A 653 25.53 -20.56 8.97
CA ASN A 653 25.79 -19.67 7.82
C ASN A 653 24.54 -19.25 7.03
N TYR A 654 23.40 -19.10 7.68
CA TYR A 654 22.23 -18.45 7.07
C TYR A 654 22.19 -16.96 7.40
N GLU A 655 22.00 -16.13 6.38
CA GLU A 655 21.81 -14.69 6.52
C GLU A 655 20.34 -14.32 6.26
N VAL A 656 19.80 -13.41 7.05
CA VAL A 656 18.43 -12.90 6.88
C VAL A 656 18.42 -11.86 5.77
N ARG A 657 17.61 -12.09 4.75
CA ARG A 657 17.43 -11.20 3.58
C ARG A 657 16.21 -10.30 3.74
N ARG A 658 15.16 -10.81 4.39
CA ARG A 658 13.90 -10.10 4.61
C ARG A 658 13.20 -10.61 5.85
N THR A 659 12.55 -9.72 6.57
CA THR A 659 11.67 -10.07 7.68
C THR A 659 10.39 -9.26 7.56
N GLU A 660 9.25 -9.94 7.58
CA GLU A 660 7.93 -9.31 7.58
C GLU A 660 7.12 -9.84 8.74
N ALA A 661 6.59 -8.95 9.58
CA ALA A 661 5.73 -9.30 10.70
C ALA A 661 4.43 -8.50 10.60
N VAL A 662 3.30 -9.20 10.67
CA VAL A 662 1.95 -8.61 10.60
C VAL A 662 1.16 -9.08 11.81
N SER A 663 0.61 -8.13 12.58
CA SER A 663 -0.26 -8.45 13.71
C SER A 663 -1.59 -9.05 13.26
N GLY A 664 -2.24 -9.85 14.12
CA GLY A 664 -3.54 -10.45 13.82
C GLY A 664 -4.66 -9.44 13.55
N THR A 665 -4.58 -8.23 14.12
CA THR A 665 -5.54 -7.15 13.86
C THR A 665 -5.37 -6.60 12.45
N VAL A 666 -4.13 -6.35 12.02
CA VAL A 666 -3.84 -5.85 10.67
C VAL A 666 -4.18 -6.90 9.62
N SER A 667 -3.86 -8.18 9.85
CA SER A 667 -4.17 -9.24 8.89
C SER A 667 -5.68 -9.42 8.68
N GLY A 668 -6.48 -9.31 9.74
CA GLY A 668 -7.95 -9.30 9.65
C GLY A 668 -8.50 -8.13 8.82
N GLU A 669 -7.94 -6.93 9.01
CA GLU A 669 -8.31 -5.74 8.23
C GLU A 669 -7.91 -5.86 6.76
N LEU A 670 -6.71 -6.36 6.47
CA LEU A 670 -6.21 -6.58 5.12
C LEU A 670 -7.04 -7.62 4.37
N ALA A 671 -7.41 -8.72 5.04
CA ALA A 671 -8.30 -9.75 4.49
C ALA A 671 -9.66 -9.17 4.08
N TRP A 672 -10.24 -8.35 4.96
CA TRP A 672 -11.53 -7.72 4.72
C TRP A 672 -11.45 -6.67 3.61
N THR A 673 -10.43 -5.82 3.65
CA THR A 673 -10.20 -4.77 2.65
C THR A 673 -9.98 -5.37 1.27
N GLY A 674 -9.15 -6.41 1.15
CA GLY A 674 -8.91 -7.12 -0.10
C GLY A 674 -10.19 -7.74 -0.68
N THR A 675 -11.03 -8.35 0.17
CA THR A 675 -12.32 -8.93 -0.26
C THR A 675 -13.29 -7.86 -0.76
N ILE A 676 -13.43 -6.76 -0.01
CA ILE A 676 -14.27 -5.64 -0.42
C ILE A 676 -13.75 -5.01 -1.72
N ALA A 677 -12.43 -4.95 -1.93
CA ALA A 677 -11.85 -4.38 -3.15
C ALA A 677 -12.29 -5.12 -4.40
N VAL A 678 -12.29 -6.45 -4.34
CA VAL A 678 -12.78 -7.29 -5.45
C VAL A 678 -14.27 -7.03 -5.71
N ILE A 679 -15.09 -6.96 -4.66
CA ILE A 679 -16.53 -6.71 -4.78
C ILE A 679 -16.81 -5.31 -5.35
N ILE A 680 -16.13 -4.29 -4.85
CA ILE A 680 -16.27 -2.90 -5.31
C ILE A 680 -15.82 -2.80 -6.77
N ALA A 681 -14.68 -3.38 -7.15
CA ALA A 681 -14.23 -3.38 -8.53
C ALA A 681 -15.27 -4.01 -9.47
N LEU A 682 -15.79 -5.19 -9.13
CA LEU A 682 -16.83 -5.87 -9.90
C LEU A 682 -18.12 -5.04 -9.98
N ALA A 683 -18.52 -4.39 -8.88
CA ALA A 683 -19.70 -3.52 -8.86
C ALA A 683 -19.51 -2.26 -9.72
N CYS A 684 -18.37 -1.56 -9.62
CA CYS A 684 -18.05 -0.39 -10.44
C CYS A 684 -18.03 -0.75 -11.94
N ILE A 685 -17.46 -1.90 -12.28
CA ILE A 685 -17.47 -2.44 -13.63
C ILE A 685 -18.90 -2.74 -14.09
N LEU A 686 -19.70 -3.42 -13.26
CA LEU A 686 -21.09 -3.74 -13.60
C LEU A 686 -21.88 -2.47 -13.90
N ILE A 687 -21.74 -1.46 -13.04
CA ILE A 687 -22.38 -0.15 -13.22
C ILE A 687 -21.92 0.47 -14.55
N TYR A 688 -20.62 0.46 -14.82
CA TYR A 688 -20.08 0.98 -16.07
C TYR A 688 -20.65 0.26 -17.31
N ILE A 689 -20.64 -1.08 -17.32
CA ILE A 689 -21.16 -1.88 -18.44
C ILE A 689 -22.67 -1.70 -18.58
N TRP A 690 -23.42 -1.57 -17.49
CA TRP A 690 -24.86 -1.30 -17.54
C TRP A 690 -25.18 0.07 -18.14
N PHE A 691 -24.41 1.11 -17.83
CA PHE A 691 -24.60 2.40 -18.52
C PHE A 691 -24.21 2.35 -20.00
N ARG A 692 -23.22 1.51 -20.36
CA ARG A 692 -22.68 1.46 -21.72
C ARG A 692 -23.42 0.50 -22.66
N PHE A 693 -23.96 -0.60 -22.13
CA PHE A 693 -24.58 -1.72 -22.83
C PHE A 693 -25.95 -2.09 -22.24
N GLU A 694 -26.74 -2.89 -22.97
CA GLU A 694 -27.99 -3.44 -22.41
C GLU A 694 -27.69 -4.39 -21.24
N TRP A 695 -28.60 -4.51 -20.28
CA TRP A 695 -28.38 -5.25 -19.03
C TRP A 695 -27.97 -6.72 -19.24
N GLN A 696 -28.36 -7.34 -20.34
CA GLN A 696 -27.96 -8.72 -20.72
C GLN A 696 -26.45 -8.81 -20.95
N PHE A 697 -25.84 -7.79 -21.57
CA PHE A 697 -24.38 -7.73 -21.77
C PHE A 697 -23.65 -7.54 -20.45
N ALA A 698 -24.21 -6.76 -19.53
CA ALA A 698 -23.65 -6.58 -18.19
C ALA A 698 -23.65 -7.91 -17.40
N MET A 699 -24.78 -8.63 -17.39
CA MET A 699 -24.88 -9.92 -16.72
C MET A 699 -23.97 -10.99 -17.33
N ALA A 700 -23.86 -11.03 -18.65
CA ALA A 700 -22.97 -11.97 -19.32
C ALA A 700 -21.50 -11.69 -19.00
N ALA A 701 -21.10 -10.41 -19.04
CA ALA A 701 -19.74 -10.01 -18.71
C ALA A 701 -19.36 -10.33 -17.26
N VAL A 702 -20.24 -10.04 -16.31
CA VAL A 702 -20.02 -10.36 -14.89
C VAL A 702 -19.94 -11.87 -14.66
N THR A 703 -20.80 -12.66 -15.31
CA THR A 703 -20.79 -14.11 -15.15
C THR A 703 -19.49 -14.73 -15.70
N THR A 704 -19.07 -14.31 -16.90
CA THR A 704 -17.81 -14.74 -17.52
C THR A 704 -16.60 -14.34 -16.65
N THR A 705 -16.57 -13.09 -16.16
CA THR A 705 -15.46 -12.61 -15.33
C THR A 705 -15.42 -13.30 -13.96
N SER A 706 -16.58 -13.61 -13.38
CA SER A 706 -16.67 -14.37 -12.12
C SER A 706 -16.12 -15.79 -12.28
N HIS A 707 -16.40 -16.43 -13.42
CA HIS A 707 -15.81 -17.72 -13.77
C HIS A 707 -14.27 -17.63 -13.84
N ASP A 708 -13.74 -16.60 -14.50
CA ASP A 708 -12.29 -16.43 -14.65
C ASP A 708 -11.60 -16.19 -13.30
N LEU A 709 -12.26 -15.40 -12.45
CA LEU A 709 -11.87 -15.14 -11.08
C LEU A 709 -11.82 -16.43 -10.25
N ILE A 710 -12.89 -17.22 -10.27
CA ILE A 710 -12.98 -18.47 -9.49
C ILE A 710 -11.89 -19.46 -9.91
N MET A 711 -11.65 -19.62 -11.21
CA MET A 711 -10.59 -20.53 -11.66
C MET A 711 -9.19 -20.00 -11.34
N THR A 712 -8.97 -18.69 -11.42
CA THR A 712 -7.67 -18.11 -11.08
C THR A 712 -7.40 -18.19 -9.58
N ILE A 713 -8.40 -17.95 -8.73
CA ILE A 713 -8.30 -18.20 -7.28
C ILE A 713 -8.09 -19.70 -7.02
N GLY A 714 -8.83 -20.57 -7.71
CA GLY A 714 -8.70 -22.02 -7.63
C GLY A 714 -7.29 -22.53 -7.93
N LEU A 715 -6.56 -21.86 -8.82
CA LEU A 715 -5.15 -22.16 -9.11
C LEU A 715 -4.28 -22.11 -7.85
N PHE A 716 -4.47 -21.12 -6.96
CA PHE A 716 -3.69 -21.00 -5.73
C PHE A 716 -3.93 -22.19 -4.80
N SER A 717 -5.19 -22.58 -4.62
CA SER A 717 -5.55 -23.77 -3.85
C SER A 717 -4.94 -25.04 -4.47
N LEU A 718 -5.07 -25.22 -5.79
CA LEU A 718 -4.58 -26.42 -6.50
C LEU A 718 -3.06 -26.55 -6.45
N THR A 719 -2.34 -25.47 -6.74
CA THR A 719 -0.87 -25.46 -6.83
C THR A 719 -0.18 -25.33 -5.47
N GLY A 720 -0.88 -24.82 -4.45
CA GLY A 720 -0.28 -24.50 -3.15
C GLY A 720 0.57 -23.23 -3.16
N LEU A 721 0.49 -22.42 -4.23
CA LEU A 721 1.09 -21.09 -4.28
C LEU A 721 0.56 -20.23 -3.14
N GLU A 722 1.43 -19.39 -2.60
CA GLU A 722 1.06 -18.46 -1.54
C GLU A 722 -0.01 -17.48 -2.04
N PHE A 723 -1.08 -17.37 -1.26
CA PHE A 723 -2.11 -16.36 -1.45
C PHE A 723 -1.83 -15.20 -0.49
N ASN A 724 -1.28 -14.11 -1.02
CA ASN A 724 -0.90 -12.89 -0.30
C ASN A 724 -1.56 -11.65 -0.93
N LEU A 725 -1.23 -10.45 -0.45
CA LEU A 725 -1.78 -9.21 -1.02
C LEU A 725 -1.47 -9.05 -2.52
N SER A 726 -0.27 -9.44 -2.97
CA SER A 726 0.08 -9.43 -4.40
C SER A 726 -0.83 -10.34 -5.23
N SER A 727 -1.24 -11.50 -4.68
CA SER A 727 -2.21 -12.39 -5.33
C SER A 727 -3.57 -11.71 -5.53
N ILE A 728 -4.04 -10.89 -4.57
CA ILE A 728 -5.26 -10.07 -4.75
C ILE A 728 -5.07 -9.02 -5.84
N ALA A 729 -3.91 -8.37 -5.90
CA ALA A 729 -3.61 -7.39 -6.95
C ALA A 729 -3.64 -8.02 -8.35
N ALA A 730 -3.08 -9.23 -8.50
CA ALA A 730 -3.16 -10.00 -9.75
C ALA A 730 -4.61 -10.28 -10.14
N VAL A 731 -5.39 -10.77 -9.18
CA VAL A 731 -6.82 -11.07 -9.37
C VAL A 731 -7.61 -9.83 -9.81
N LEU A 732 -7.43 -8.69 -9.16
CA LEU A 732 -8.11 -7.44 -9.50
C LEU A 732 -7.70 -6.89 -10.86
N THR A 733 -6.41 -7.00 -11.20
CA THR A 733 -5.91 -6.61 -12.52
C THR A 733 -6.48 -7.51 -13.61
N LEU A 734 -6.56 -8.81 -13.34
CA LEU A 734 -7.12 -9.79 -14.25
C LEU A 734 -8.58 -9.49 -14.56
N VAL A 735 -9.38 -9.06 -13.58
CA VAL A 735 -10.77 -8.64 -13.79
C VAL A 735 -10.83 -7.60 -14.91
N GLY A 736 -10.01 -6.54 -14.82
CA GLY A 736 -9.95 -5.50 -15.86
C GLY A 736 -9.50 -6.03 -17.23
N LEU A 737 -8.53 -6.94 -17.26
CA LEU A 737 -8.01 -7.56 -18.49
C LEU A 737 -9.04 -8.48 -19.17
N SER A 738 -9.66 -9.40 -18.44
CA SER A 738 -10.64 -10.32 -19.00
C SER A 738 -11.85 -9.56 -19.56
N LEU A 739 -12.28 -8.52 -18.84
CA LEU A 739 -13.37 -7.66 -19.27
C LEU A 739 -13.08 -6.91 -20.56
N ASN A 740 -11.82 -6.53 -20.82
CA ASN A 740 -11.45 -5.89 -22.08
C ASN A 740 -11.89 -6.77 -23.26
N GLU A 741 -11.48 -8.05 -23.29
CA GLU A 741 -11.82 -8.96 -24.38
C GLU A 741 -13.33 -9.22 -24.48
N THR A 742 -14.00 -9.36 -23.33
CA THR A 742 -15.46 -9.51 -23.28
C THR A 742 -16.18 -8.31 -23.88
N VAL A 743 -15.80 -7.08 -23.51
CA VAL A 743 -16.38 -5.82 -24.00
C VAL A 743 -16.22 -5.70 -25.52
N VAL A 744 -15.07 -6.11 -26.04
CA VAL A 744 -14.76 -6.06 -27.48
C VAL A 744 -15.64 -7.01 -28.28
N VAL A 745 -15.77 -8.26 -27.82
CA VAL A 745 -16.65 -9.24 -28.47
C VAL A 745 -18.11 -8.78 -28.39
N SER A 746 -18.53 -8.27 -27.23
CA SER A 746 -19.88 -7.74 -27.00
C SER A 746 -20.22 -6.52 -27.87
N ASP A 747 -19.29 -5.57 -28.03
CA ASP A 747 -19.46 -4.42 -28.91
C ASP A 747 -19.63 -4.86 -30.37
N ARG A 748 -18.86 -5.86 -30.81
CA ARG A 748 -19.02 -6.42 -32.16
C ARG A 748 -20.36 -7.14 -32.37
N ILE A 749 -20.82 -7.92 -31.39
CA ILE A 749 -22.15 -8.54 -31.42
C ILE A 749 -23.22 -7.46 -31.55
N ARG A 750 -23.13 -6.38 -30.77
CA ARG A 750 -24.06 -5.25 -30.82
C ARG A 750 -24.06 -4.53 -32.18
N GLU A 751 -22.88 -4.28 -32.75
CA GLU A 751 -22.75 -3.71 -34.10
C GLU A 751 -23.45 -4.61 -35.14
N ASN A 752 -23.20 -5.92 -35.06
CA ASN A 752 -23.77 -6.89 -35.98
C ASN A 752 -25.28 -7.10 -35.79
N LEU A 753 -25.83 -6.97 -34.58
CA LEU A 753 -27.28 -6.97 -34.33
C LEU A 753 -27.98 -5.83 -35.08
N THR A 754 -27.33 -4.68 -35.18
CA THR A 754 -27.86 -3.52 -35.91
C THR A 754 -27.76 -3.72 -37.42
N LYS A 755 -26.66 -4.33 -37.89
CA LYS A 755 -26.35 -4.50 -39.32
C LYS A 755 -27.07 -5.69 -39.96
N TYR A 756 -27.19 -6.81 -39.23
CA TYR A 756 -27.71 -8.09 -39.70
C TYR A 756 -28.98 -8.49 -38.94
N ARG A 757 -29.99 -7.62 -38.97
CA ARG A 757 -31.26 -7.75 -38.23
C ARG A 757 -32.00 -9.09 -38.41
N LYS A 758 -31.81 -9.77 -39.54
CA LYS A 758 -32.49 -11.04 -39.90
C LYS A 758 -31.65 -12.31 -39.68
N MET A 759 -30.38 -12.18 -39.30
CA MET A 759 -29.48 -13.33 -39.11
C MET A 759 -29.79 -14.05 -37.77
N PRO A 760 -29.87 -15.39 -37.73
CA PRO A 760 -30.06 -16.13 -36.48
C PRO A 760 -28.99 -15.77 -35.44
N LEU A 761 -29.39 -15.61 -34.17
CA LEU A 761 -28.48 -15.19 -33.10
C LEU A 761 -27.20 -16.04 -32.97
N PRO A 762 -27.24 -17.39 -33.02
CA PRO A 762 -26.01 -18.19 -32.94
C PRO A 762 -25.05 -17.92 -34.12
N GLU A 763 -25.58 -17.76 -35.33
CA GLU A 763 -24.77 -17.46 -36.52
C GLU A 763 -24.18 -16.04 -36.46
N LEU A 764 -24.95 -15.09 -35.93
CA LEU A 764 -24.51 -13.72 -35.73
C LEU A 764 -23.38 -13.63 -34.70
N ILE A 765 -23.49 -14.39 -33.62
CA ILE A 765 -22.45 -14.48 -32.59
C ILE A 765 -21.20 -15.13 -33.18
N ASP A 766 -21.32 -16.26 -33.90
CA ASP A 766 -20.20 -16.89 -34.61
C ASP A 766 -19.51 -15.91 -35.56
N LEU A 767 -20.28 -15.15 -36.35
CA LEU A 767 -19.74 -14.13 -37.25
C LEU A 767 -18.97 -13.04 -36.47
N SER A 768 -19.52 -12.58 -35.35
CA SER A 768 -18.93 -11.53 -34.52
C SER A 768 -17.61 -12.00 -33.88
N ILE A 769 -17.57 -13.24 -33.41
CA ILE A 769 -16.36 -13.85 -32.84
C ILE A 769 -15.30 -14.06 -33.92
N ASN A 770 -15.65 -14.61 -35.09
CA ASN A 770 -14.69 -14.79 -36.18
C ASN A 770 -14.10 -13.44 -36.69
N GLN A 771 -14.85 -12.34 -36.56
CA GLN A 771 -14.35 -11.00 -36.91
C GLN A 771 -13.41 -10.42 -35.85
N THR A 772 -13.50 -10.85 -34.60
CA THR A 772 -12.72 -10.31 -33.47
C THR A 772 -11.55 -11.21 -33.05
N ILE A 773 -11.60 -12.51 -33.35
CA ILE A 773 -10.63 -13.50 -32.88
C ILE A 773 -9.18 -13.19 -33.27
N VAL A 774 -8.96 -12.58 -34.45
CA VAL A 774 -7.61 -12.18 -34.87
C VAL A 774 -7.05 -11.14 -33.90
N ARG A 775 -7.85 -10.12 -33.54
CA ARG A 775 -7.43 -9.12 -32.57
C ARG A 775 -7.20 -9.77 -31.20
N THR A 776 -8.21 -10.44 -30.65
CA THR A 776 -8.14 -11.03 -29.30
C THR A 776 -6.96 -11.99 -29.16
N SER A 777 -6.66 -12.78 -30.20
CA SER A 777 -5.50 -13.68 -30.19
C SER A 777 -4.17 -12.92 -30.23
N LEU A 778 -4.07 -11.85 -31.01
CA LEU A 778 -2.84 -11.05 -31.08
C LEU A 778 -2.59 -10.28 -29.79
N THR A 779 -3.62 -9.66 -29.22
CA THR A 779 -3.54 -8.95 -27.94
C THR A 779 -3.17 -9.89 -26.80
N GLN A 780 -3.80 -11.06 -26.75
CA GLN A 780 -3.45 -12.08 -25.75
C GLN A 780 -2.02 -12.61 -25.97
N PHE A 781 -1.58 -12.79 -27.22
CA PHE A 781 -0.23 -13.24 -27.51
C PHE A 781 0.82 -12.21 -27.09
N THR A 782 0.61 -10.91 -27.35
CA THR A 782 1.53 -9.85 -26.89
C THR A 782 1.57 -9.74 -25.37
N LEU A 783 0.42 -9.92 -24.71
CA LEU A 783 0.35 -10.00 -23.25
C LEU A 783 1.17 -11.20 -22.71
N LEU A 784 1.04 -12.38 -23.31
CA LEU A 784 1.83 -13.56 -22.93
C LEU A 784 3.32 -13.38 -23.21
N LEU A 785 3.70 -12.71 -24.31
CA LEU A 785 5.10 -12.36 -24.58
C LEU A 785 5.70 -11.41 -23.53
N ALA A 786 4.87 -10.62 -22.86
CA ALA A 786 5.30 -9.78 -21.75
C ALA A 786 5.33 -10.54 -20.41
N LEU A 787 4.34 -11.39 -20.14
CA LEU A 787 4.21 -12.11 -18.87
C LEU A 787 5.17 -13.30 -18.75
N ILE A 788 5.40 -14.07 -19.81
CA ILE A 788 6.25 -15.27 -19.76
C ILE A 788 7.69 -14.95 -19.31
N PRO A 789 8.38 -13.92 -19.87
CA PRO A 789 9.69 -13.52 -19.36
C PRO A 789 9.65 -13.13 -17.88
N LEU A 790 8.56 -12.53 -17.42
CA LEU A 790 8.40 -12.15 -16.02
C LEU A 790 8.16 -13.37 -15.10
N VAL A 791 7.51 -14.43 -15.59
CA VAL A 791 7.43 -15.73 -14.87
C VAL A 791 8.82 -16.37 -14.74
N LEU A 792 9.66 -16.26 -15.78
CA LEU A 792 10.96 -16.92 -15.84
C LEU A 792 12.07 -16.14 -15.13
N PHE A 793 12.01 -14.81 -15.16
CA PHE A 793 13.10 -13.92 -14.71
C PHE A 793 12.68 -12.86 -13.70
N GLY A 794 11.38 -12.71 -13.38
CA GLY A 794 10.87 -11.60 -12.56
C GLY A 794 11.12 -11.71 -11.04
N GLY A 795 11.82 -12.75 -10.58
CA GLY A 795 12.05 -13.01 -9.16
C GLY A 795 10.87 -13.69 -8.45
N GLU A 796 11.12 -14.26 -7.27
CA GLU A 796 10.13 -15.08 -6.56
C GLU A 796 8.98 -14.26 -5.96
N SER A 797 9.27 -13.04 -5.49
CA SER A 797 8.29 -12.12 -4.92
C SER A 797 7.18 -11.69 -5.90
N LEU A 798 7.45 -11.71 -7.22
CA LEU A 798 6.45 -11.49 -8.27
C LEU A 798 5.84 -12.79 -8.80
N ARG A 799 6.40 -13.95 -8.50
CA ARG A 799 6.07 -15.19 -9.20
C ARG A 799 4.61 -15.59 -9.03
N SER A 800 4.07 -15.53 -7.81
CA SER A 800 2.66 -15.84 -7.54
C SER A 800 1.72 -14.90 -8.32
N PHE A 801 2.04 -13.60 -8.33
CA PHE A 801 1.32 -12.57 -9.09
C PHE A 801 1.34 -12.86 -10.60
N VAL A 802 2.52 -13.11 -11.18
CA VAL A 802 2.65 -13.26 -12.63
C VAL A 802 2.10 -14.59 -13.12
N ILE A 803 2.25 -15.68 -12.36
CA ILE A 803 1.64 -16.98 -12.69
C ILE A 803 0.12 -16.86 -12.72
N ALA A 804 -0.47 -16.21 -11.71
CA ALA A 804 -1.91 -15.99 -11.66
C ALA A 804 -2.39 -15.13 -12.84
N MET A 805 -1.68 -14.06 -13.17
CA MET A 805 -1.97 -13.22 -14.34
C MET A 805 -1.84 -14.00 -15.67
N THR A 806 -0.81 -14.83 -15.80
CA THR A 806 -0.58 -15.63 -17.01
C THR A 806 -1.71 -16.64 -17.20
N PHE A 807 -2.00 -17.43 -16.16
CA PHE A 807 -3.09 -18.41 -16.19
C PHE A 807 -4.45 -17.75 -16.40
N GLY A 808 -4.73 -16.71 -15.62
CA GLY A 808 -5.96 -15.96 -15.69
C GLY A 808 -6.20 -15.33 -17.07
N SER A 809 -5.16 -14.80 -17.70
CA SER A 809 -5.30 -14.21 -19.04
C SER A 809 -5.62 -15.25 -20.12
N ILE A 810 -5.05 -16.46 -20.03
CA ILE A 810 -5.41 -17.59 -20.90
C ILE A 810 -6.87 -17.99 -20.69
N VAL A 811 -7.28 -18.04 -19.42
CA VAL A 811 -8.67 -18.30 -19.02
C VAL A 811 -9.63 -17.26 -19.60
N GLY A 812 -9.32 -15.98 -19.38
CA GLY A 812 -10.13 -14.84 -19.85
C GLY A 812 -10.24 -14.78 -21.37
N MET A 813 -9.18 -15.18 -22.09
CA MET A 813 -9.21 -15.27 -23.55
C MET A 813 -10.28 -16.26 -24.03
N TYR A 814 -10.25 -17.50 -23.55
CA TYR A 814 -11.18 -18.51 -24.06
C TYR A 814 -12.60 -18.26 -23.55
N SER A 815 -12.76 -17.75 -22.32
CA SER A 815 -14.07 -17.47 -21.75
C SER A 815 -14.76 -16.32 -22.48
N SER A 816 -14.03 -15.24 -22.79
CA SER A 816 -14.54 -14.10 -23.56
C SER A 816 -14.94 -14.50 -25.00
N VAL A 817 -14.15 -15.35 -25.64
CA VAL A 817 -14.37 -15.77 -27.04
C VAL A 817 -15.48 -16.81 -27.15
N ILE A 818 -15.51 -17.83 -26.28
CA ILE A 818 -16.34 -19.03 -26.47
C ILE A 818 -17.51 -19.10 -25.47
N VAL A 819 -17.33 -18.65 -24.23
CA VAL A 819 -18.30 -18.82 -23.14
C VAL A 819 -19.30 -17.66 -23.08
N ASN A 820 -18.84 -16.43 -23.32
CA ASN A 820 -19.67 -15.21 -23.24
C ASN A 820 -20.87 -15.21 -24.21
N GLY A 821 -20.67 -15.61 -25.47
CA GLY A 821 -21.71 -15.64 -26.50
C GLY A 821 -22.95 -16.47 -26.12
N PRO A 822 -22.80 -17.74 -25.73
CA PRO A 822 -23.91 -18.56 -25.23
C PRO A 822 -24.60 -17.99 -23.98
N ILE A 823 -23.83 -17.39 -23.06
CA ILE A 823 -24.39 -16.77 -21.85
C ILE A 823 -25.33 -15.60 -22.21
N LEU A 824 -24.97 -14.78 -23.20
CA LEU A 824 -25.84 -13.72 -23.71
C LEU A 824 -27.20 -14.25 -24.21
N ILE A 825 -27.21 -15.39 -24.90
CA ILE A 825 -28.45 -16.03 -25.38
C ILE A 825 -29.30 -16.48 -24.18
N ASN A 826 -28.68 -17.08 -23.17
CA ASN A 826 -29.38 -17.57 -21.97
C ASN A 826 -30.00 -16.43 -21.14
N PHE A 827 -29.37 -15.26 -21.09
CA PHE A 827 -29.94 -14.06 -20.46
C PHE A 827 -31.01 -13.35 -21.31
N GLY A 828 -31.47 -13.96 -22.39
CA GLY A 828 -32.63 -13.51 -23.14
C GLY A 828 -32.33 -12.37 -24.11
N LEU A 829 -31.11 -12.31 -24.66
CA LEU A 829 -30.84 -11.50 -25.86
C LEU A 829 -31.78 -12.00 -26.98
N LYS A 830 -32.78 -11.19 -27.34
CA LYS A 830 -33.78 -11.52 -28.36
C LYS A 830 -33.50 -10.75 -29.64
N GLN A 831 -33.72 -11.43 -30.75
CA GLN A 831 -33.76 -10.79 -32.06
C GLN A 831 -35.06 -9.97 -32.16
N LYS A 832 -34.99 -8.75 -32.71
CA LYS A 832 -36.19 -7.93 -32.96
C LYS A 832 -37.11 -8.68 -33.93
N THR A 833 -38.39 -8.80 -33.59
CA THR A 833 -39.39 -9.47 -34.44
C THR A 833 -39.61 -8.69 -35.75
N ASP A 834 -40.06 -9.34 -36.81
CA ASP A 834 -40.35 -8.67 -38.09
C ASP A 834 -41.35 -7.50 -37.93
N GLU A 835 -42.32 -7.61 -37.01
CA GLU A 835 -43.23 -6.51 -36.65
C GLU A 835 -42.52 -5.31 -36.00
N GLN A 836 -41.53 -5.57 -35.14
CA GLN A 836 -40.75 -4.50 -34.49
C GLN A 836 -39.81 -3.82 -35.48
N LEU A 837 -39.23 -4.58 -36.41
CA LEU A 837 -38.41 -4.05 -37.49
C LEU A 837 -39.23 -3.18 -38.45
N ALA A 838 -40.45 -3.63 -38.78
CA ALA A 838 -41.39 -2.86 -39.60
C ALA A 838 -41.84 -1.56 -38.93
N ALA A 839 -42.11 -1.58 -37.62
CA ALA A 839 -42.49 -0.39 -36.85
C ALA A 839 -41.36 0.67 -36.80
N GLU A 840 -40.12 0.23 -36.57
CA GLU A 840 -38.96 1.13 -36.49
C GLU A 840 -38.57 1.72 -37.87
N ASP A 841 -38.69 0.93 -38.93
CA ASP A 841 -38.47 1.41 -40.30
C ASP A 841 -39.58 2.37 -40.75
N ALA A 842 -40.82 2.17 -40.28
CA ALA A 842 -41.93 3.12 -40.48
C ALA A 842 -41.72 4.42 -39.71
N GLU A 843 -41.18 4.36 -38.48
CA GLU A 843 -40.86 5.53 -37.66
C GLU A 843 -39.69 6.34 -38.24
N LYS A 844 -38.63 5.67 -38.72
CA LYS A 844 -37.52 6.34 -39.43
C LYS A 844 -37.96 7.00 -40.71
N LYS A 845 -38.86 6.38 -41.48
CA LYS A 845 -39.46 7.02 -42.66
C LYS A 845 -40.28 8.25 -42.28
N ARG A 846 -41.11 8.18 -41.23
CA ARG A 846 -41.85 9.33 -40.69
C ARG A 846 -40.93 10.49 -40.26
N ASN A 847 -39.81 10.19 -39.62
CA ASN A 847 -38.86 11.21 -39.17
C ASN A 847 -38.02 11.78 -40.33
N ALA A 848 -37.74 11.00 -41.38
CA ALA A 848 -37.08 11.47 -42.59
C ALA A 848 -38.01 12.35 -43.45
N ASP A 849 -39.29 11.98 -43.55
CA ASP A 849 -40.31 12.75 -44.28
C ASP A 849 -40.69 14.04 -43.52
N GLY A 850 -40.65 14.04 -42.18
CA GLY A 850 -40.89 15.23 -41.35
C GLY A 850 -39.74 16.26 -41.34
N ALA A 851 -38.54 15.90 -41.80
CA ALA A 851 -37.40 16.81 -41.94
C ALA A 851 -37.33 17.47 -43.33
N ALA A 852 -38.26 17.12 -44.25
CA ALA A 852 -38.35 17.64 -45.61
C ALA A 852 -39.51 18.64 -45.81
N VAL A 853 -40.13 19.12 -44.71
CA VAL A 853 -41.18 20.18 -44.73
C VAL A 853 -40.63 21.48 -44.17
#